data_AF-A0A0G2Z602-F1
#
_entry.id   AF-A0A0G2Z602-F1
#
_cell.length_a   1.000
_cell.length_b   1.000
_cell.length_c   1.000
_cell.angle_alpha   90.00
_cell.angle_beta   90.00
_cell.angle_gamma   90.00
#
_symmetry.space_group_name_H-M   'P 1'
#
loop_
_entity.id
_entity.type
_entity.pdbx_description
1 polymer ?
#
loop_
_entity_poly.entity_id
_entity_poly.type
_entity_poly.pdbx_seq_one_letter_code
_entity_poly.pdbx_strand_id
1 'polypeptide(L)'
;MSKRPVVVVFLLLLVVTAFSFDTLKAEKAFKVYVEDYERESSKLPIILKLKEDLKDLALYRLYKLQIAGSIEKKESTTTIPDLLTAHMKSLDESFFSSEEEKIAYSAFLAWVVSIVSGKNFQIGTINEMPAYSLTFNSYSSRIRSSAPRVYESWVAYALGLLKERPEGFPDGRLPTPKTFSDFDLDIVSDIEEQQEIASITDAEILRQLSEAIEMISAKEYNVSVLFNDKVEERVNFITSKLPSELTGLEESTRNLLKLWIFRSLSLIPDAPYFPESLPIETLEISGFINTIPLEDPNYEKISEIIKANNLMMMQLNFALKMIARNDYSPVGLIEADINSEAKKMVAPLLSTLGQIRNELSAVFVSSVSKKISLGWLRILFYILIVALAFTYLQFLKKYLVYIIVGFETFYLLFISNPNQSTLDLSLYAIVIIPLFVFAILITLGRVLSKKRKVIDIAALILIVFASILPFVKLYKNVPELSMEKFPEFYESIYYDTLKEDLFVSPNSLFNIEVRKLTSLISAELNELKRSYRVVIPNMLNDLAKNTETKFSVSGTRLRVTMPAFDEYLSIEKEPTYISNFEDLQKAFKSFVRNSKSNFSQYNKVLNNVENMAEEIVLYAGEPLRADFEEYLEKTLGAKPEYAVAIDNIEEAIIDELNAQPIAATIAPYKVPGFAVLLLGIFILVATTVIFKNFYLSLLEGMLIVAAFIGNISNKNLEIFVQAGTPYLKLSVNTGISVWFFTLFTVIIVLAEIFAFTSYKKGRESA
;
A
#
# COMPACT_ATOMS: atom_id res chain seq x y z
N MET A 1 -20.77 55.10 -30.92
CA MET A 1 -21.48 54.43 -29.81
C MET A 1 -21.71 52.97 -30.19
N SER A 2 -21.02 52.02 -29.55
CA SER A 2 -21.33 50.57 -29.67
C SER A 2 -20.74 49.78 -28.47
N LYS A 3 -21.31 49.99 -27.28
CA LYS A 3 -21.03 49.15 -26.09
C LYS A 3 -21.88 47.87 -26.09
N ARG A 4 -21.90 47.11 -27.19
CA ARG A 4 -22.70 45.86 -27.29
C ARG A 4 -21.92 44.55 -27.57
N PRO A 5 -20.67 44.52 -28.07
CA PRO A 5 -19.94 43.25 -28.16
C PRO A 5 -19.17 42.91 -26.87
N VAL A 6 -18.82 43.89 -26.03
CA VAL A 6 -18.07 43.63 -24.79
C VAL A 6 -18.95 43.03 -23.70
N VAL A 7 -20.23 43.41 -23.61
CA VAL A 7 -21.16 42.88 -22.60
C VAL A 7 -21.55 41.43 -22.89
N VAL A 8 -21.64 41.04 -24.17
CA VAL A 8 -21.96 39.65 -24.55
C VAL A 8 -20.76 38.71 -24.35
N VAL A 9 -19.53 39.18 -24.61
CA VAL A 9 -18.31 38.42 -24.28
C VAL A 9 -18.07 38.34 -22.78
N PHE A 10 -18.39 39.40 -22.01
CA PHE A 10 -18.29 39.39 -20.55
C PHE A 10 -19.40 38.57 -19.88
N LEU A 11 -20.61 38.50 -20.44
CA LEU A 11 -21.69 37.59 -19.99
C LEU A 11 -21.44 36.13 -20.38
N LEU A 12 -20.84 35.86 -21.55
CA LEU A 12 -20.42 34.51 -21.92
C LEU A 12 -19.22 34.01 -21.09
N LEU A 13 -18.36 34.91 -20.60
CA LEU A 13 -17.29 34.58 -19.64
C LEU A 13 -17.80 34.45 -18.19
N LEU A 14 -18.88 35.12 -17.82
CA LEU A 14 -19.49 35.01 -16.47
C LEU A 14 -20.37 33.75 -16.33
N VAL A 15 -20.95 33.22 -17.40
CA VAL A 15 -21.75 31.99 -17.36
C VAL A 15 -20.89 30.72 -17.34
N VAL A 16 -19.56 30.83 -17.53
CA VAL A 16 -18.61 29.71 -17.30
C VAL A 16 -18.15 29.63 -15.84
N THR A 17 -18.66 30.51 -14.95
CA THR A 17 -18.32 30.49 -13.51
C THR A 17 -19.42 29.93 -12.60
N ALA A 18 -20.49 29.36 -13.16
CA ALA A 18 -21.47 28.64 -12.38
C ALA A 18 -21.15 27.13 -12.39
N PHE A 19 -20.29 26.75 -11.45
CA PHE A 19 -20.06 25.41 -10.89
C PHE A 19 -19.99 24.27 -11.91
N SER A 20 -18.80 24.16 -12.54
CA SER A 20 -18.09 22.89 -12.82
C SER A 20 -17.43 22.39 -11.53
N PHE A 21 -17.03 21.10 -11.41
CA PHE A 21 -16.01 20.70 -10.44
C PHE A 21 -14.92 21.77 -10.47
N ASP A 22 -14.74 22.49 -9.36
CA ASP A 22 -14.04 23.77 -9.41
C ASP A 22 -12.53 23.50 -9.32
N THR A 23 -11.94 23.21 -10.48
CA THR A 23 -10.51 22.98 -10.63
C THR A 23 -9.70 24.18 -10.12
N LEU A 24 -10.24 25.40 -10.20
CA LEU A 24 -9.60 26.61 -9.67
C LEU A 24 -9.67 26.66 -8.14
N LYS A 25 -10.78 26.23 -7.53
CA LYS A 25 -10.90 26.07 -6.08
C LYS A 25 -9.93 25.02 -5.56
N ALA A 26 -9.85 23.86 -6.22
CA ALA A 26 -8.89 22.81 -5.87
C ALA A 26 -7.44 23.31 -5.99
N GLU A 27 -7.08 23.98 -7.10
CA GLU A 27 -5.76 24.57 -7.31
C GLU A 27 -5.43 25.61 -6.24
N LYS A 28 -6.39 26.49 -5.91
CA LYS A 28 -6.21 27.54 -4.91
C LYS A 28 -6.01 26.94 -3.51
N ALA A 29 -6.81 25.94 -3.13
CA ALA A 29 -6.65 25.23 -1.86
C ALA A 29 -5.28 24.54 -1.78
N PHE A 30 -4.86 23.86 -2.85
CA PHE A 30 -3.56 23.23 -2.93
C PHE A 30 -2.40 24.23 -2.73
N LYS A 31 -2.44 25.38 -3.42
CA LYS A 31 -1.43 26.44 -3.25
C LYS A 31 -1.40 26.98 -1.82
N VAL A 32 -2.56 27.19 -1.22
CA VAL A 32 -2.67 27.65 0.18
C VAL A 32 -2.02 26.66 1.14
N TYR A 33 -2.21 25.35 0.95
CA TYR A 33 -1.54 24.33 1.77
C TYR A 33 -0.02 24.31 1.58
N VAL A 34 0.44 24.38 0.33
CA VAL A 34 1.87 24.47 0.01
C VAL A 34 2.51 25.69 0.66
N GLU A 35 1.94 26.87 0.46
CA GLU A 35 2.47 28.13 1.00
C GLU A 35 2.46 28.14 2.53
N ASP A 36 1.41 27.63 3.18
CA ASP A 36 1.34 27.61 4.63
C ASP A 36 2.27 26.55 5.26
N TYR A 37 2.54 25.46 4.56
CA TYR A 37 3.54 24.46 4.98
C TYR A 37 4.96 25.01 4.91
N GLU A 38 5.30 25.76 3.84
CA GLU A 38 6.63 26.37 3.67
C GLU A 38 6.93 27.50 4.67
N ARG A 39 5.91 28.09 5.30
CA ARG A 39 6.10 29.08 6.38
C ARG A 39 6.72 28.43 7.61
N GLU A 40 7.62 29.16 8.28
CA GLU A 40 8.20 28.75 9.56
C GLU A 40 7.13 28.55 10.64
N SER A 41 6.13 29.44 10.68
CA SER A 41 4.93 29.32 11.52
C SER A 41 3.69 29.15 10.64
N SER A 42 3.22 27.91 10.54
CA SER A 42 1.96 27.59 9.85
C SER A 42 0.77 28.14 10.64
N LYS A 43 -0.27 28.54 9.92
CA LYS A 43 -1.49 29.13 10.51
C LYS A 43 -2.68 28.19 10.39
N LEU A 44 -2.69 27.32 9.40
CA LEU A 44 -3.81 26.42 9.15
C LEU A 44 -3.76 25.25 10.16
N PRO A 45 -4.86 24.97 10.89
CA PRO A 45 -4.91 23.88 11.86
C PRO A 45 -4.52 22.52 11.27
N ILE A 46 -4.99 22.23 10.05
CA ILE A 46 -4.68 20.98 9.34
C ILE A 46 -3.17 20.83 9.05
N ILE A 47 -2.48 21.92 8.74
CA ILE A 47 -1.04 21.93 8.46
C ILE A 47 -0.22 21.86 9.74
N LEU A 48 -0.68 22.50 10.82
CA LEU A 48 -0.07 22.35 12.15
C LEU A 48 -0.15 20.90 12.62
N LYS A 49 -1.31 20.26 12.49
CA LYS A 49 -1.48 18.85 12.82
C LYS A 49 -0.58 17.95 11.97
N LEU A 50 -0.49 18.20 10.66
CA LEU A 50 0.43 17.46 9.80
C LEU A 50 1.90 17.61 10.23
N LYS A 51 2.35 18.81 10.63
CA LYS A 51 3.74 19.02 11.08
C LYS A 51 4.05 18.26 12.38
N GLU A 52 3.10 18.20 13.31
CA GLU A 52 3.17 17.37 14.51
C GLU A 52 3.24 15.88 14.14
N ASP A 53 2.32 15.41 13.31
CA ASP A 53 2.25 14.02 12.88
C ASP A 53 3.53 13.62 12.09
N LEU A 54 4.12 14.51 11.30
CA LEU A 54 5.41 14.25 10.63
C LEU A 54 6.56 14.03 11.63
N LYS A 55 6.57 14.74 12.77
CA LYS A 55 7.55 14.51 13.84
C LYS A 55 7.33 13.13 14.46
N ASP A 56 6.08 12.77 14.76
CA ASP A 56 5.74 11.47 15.32
C ASP A 56 6.01 10.33 14.35
N LEU A 57 5.82 10.54 13.05
CA LEU A 57 6.19 9.59 12.00
C LEU A 57 7.70 9.30 12.02
N ALA A 58 8.53 10.34 12.19
CA ALA A 58 9.98 10.16 12.32
C ALA A 58 10.34 9.40 13.59
N LEU A 59 9.65 9.65 14.71
CA LEU A 59 9.83 8.92 15.97
C LEU A 59 9.43 7.44 15.82
N TYR A 60 8.25 7.15 15.27
CA TYR A 60 7.80 5.79 14.95
C TYR A 60 8.85 5.04 14.14
N ARG A 61 9.38 5.65 13.06
CA ARG A 61 10.41 5.03 12.22
C ARG A 61 11.72 4.83 12.94
N LEU A 62 12.10 5.77 13.81
CA LEU A 62 13.31 5.67 14.59
C LEU A 62 13.21 4.48 15.54
N TYR A 63 12.13 4.38 16.32
CA TYR A 63 11.94 3.30 17.27
C TYR A 63 11.77 1.95 16.58
N LYS A 64 11.00 1.88 15.49
CA LYS A 64 10.88 0.66 14.67
C LYS A 64 12.25 0.15 14.22
N LEU A 65 13.09 1.02 13.64
CA LEU A 65 14.41 0.63 13.14
C LEU A 65 15.40 0.26 14.25
N GLN A 66 15.23 0.77 15.47
CA GLN A 66 16.10 0.43 16.61
C GLN A 66 15.67 -0.90 17.25
N ILE A 67 14.36 -1.16 17.34
CA ILE A 67 13.79 -2.36 17.98
C ILE A 67 13.80 -3.57 17.03
N ALA A 68 13.27 -3.42 15.81
CA ALA A 68 13.10 -4.54 14.89
C ALA A 68 14.15 -4.56 13.75
N GLY A 69 15.01 -3.54 13.67
CA GLY A 69 16.01 -3.43 12.61
C GLY A 69 15.44 -3.01 11.26
N SER A 70 16.15 -3.34 10.17
CA SER A 70 15.74 -2.98 8.81
C SER A 70 14.49 -3.73 8.39
N ILE A 71 13.59 -3.04 7.70
CA ILE A 71 12.39 -3.59 7.06
C ILE A 71 12.75 -4.83 6.22
N GLU A 72 12.42 -6.03 6.70
CA GLU A 72 12.56 -7.24 5.90
C GLU A 72 11.48 -7.29 4.81
N LYS A 73 11.78 -7.87 3.64
CA LYS A 73 10.81 -8.07 2.53
C LYS A 73 9.53 -8.83 2.94
N LYS A 74 9.51 -9.46 4.11
CA LYS A 74 8.38 -10.23 4.65
C LYS A 74 7.45 -9.43 5.54
N GLU A 75 7.89 -8.27 6.06
CA GLU A 75 7.01 -7.38 6.80
C GLU A 75 6.08 -6.68 5.80
N SER A 76 4.80 -6.49 6.18
CA SER A 76 3.93 -5.55 5.47
C SER A 76 4.59 -4.17 5.55
N THR A 77 5.18 -3.72 4.45
CA THR A 77 5.94 -2.48 4.47
C THR A 77 4.97 -1.31 4.40
N THR A 78 4.46 -0.86 5.55
CA THR A 78 3.74 0.41 5.62
C THR A 78 4.63 1.47 5.02
N THR A 79 4.25 2.09 3.90
CA THR A 79 5.07 3.09 3.21
C THR A 79 4.77 4.49 3.76
N ILE A 80 5.60 5.49 3.42
CA ILE A 80 5.33 6.88 3.82
C ILE A 80 4.00 7.39 3.24
N PRO A 81 3.67 7.12 1.96
CA PRO A 81 2.33 7.39 1.44
C PRO A 81 1.21 6.74 2.27
N ASP A 82 1.40 5.50 2.75
CA ASP A 82 0.40 4.83 3.60
C ASP A 82 0.23 5.53 4.95
N LEU A 83 1.33 5.95 5.59
CA LEU A 83 1.33 6.67 6.87
C LEU A 83 0.69 8.05 6.75
N LEU A 84 0.91 8.77 5.65
CA LEU A 84 0.25 10.04 5.39
C LEU A 84 -1.21 9.85 4.97
N THR A 85 -1.55 8.70 4.39
CA THR A 85 -2.95 8.31 4.16
C THR A 85 -3.65 8.02 5.47
N ALA A 86 -2.98 7.38 6.45
CA ALA A 86 -3.51 7.21 7.80
C ALA A 86 -3.74 8.55 8.49
N HIS A 87 -2.82 9.51 8.34
CA HIS A 87 -3.03 10.89 8.79
C HIS A 87 -4.31 11.48 8.20
N MET A 88 -4.48 11.45 6.89
CA MET A 88 -5.69 11.99 6.26
C MET A 88 -6.98 11.31 6.77
N LYS A 89 -6.95 10.00 7.03
CA LYS A 89 -8.11 9.26 7.56
C LYS A 89 -8.44 9.60 9.01
N SER A 90 -7.45 10.08 9.78
CA SER A 90 -7.65 10.49 11.17
C SER A 90 -8.27 11.89 11.31
N LEU A 91 -8.27 12.67 10.22
CA LEU A 91 -8.88 13.98 10.19
C LEU A 91 -10.41 13.85 10.12
N ASP A 92 -11.09 14.65 10.92
CA ASP A 92 -12.54 14.80 10.86
C ASP A 92 -12.98 15.48 9.56
N GLU A 93 -14.19 15.17 9.07
CA GLU A 93 -14.76 15.80 7.86
C GLU A 93 -14.83 17.34 7.98
N SER A 94 -14.97 17.88 9.19
CA SER A 94 -15.00 19.33 9.45
C SER A 94 -13.72 20.09 9.06
N PHE A 95 -12.60 19.40 8.82
CA PHE A 95 -11.39 20.02 8.28
C PHE A 95 -11.50 20.38 6.80
N PHE A 96 -12.52 19.87 6.10
CA PHE A 96 -12.73 20.11 4.67
C PHE A 96 -14.09 20.77 4.44
N SER A 97 -14.08 21.94 3.80
CA SER A 97 -15.31 22.66 3.45
C SER A 97 -15.95 22.15 2.16
N SER A 98 -15.20 21.39 1.35
CA SER A 98 -15.72 20.71 0.15
C SER A 98 -14.81 19.56 -0.31
N GLU A 99 -15.31 18.74 -1.24
CA GLU A 99 -14.54 17.64 -1.84
C GLU A 99 -13.32 18.13 -2.62
N GLU A 100 -13.38 19.30 -3.27
CA GLU A 100 -12.22 19.89 -3.95
C GLU A 100 -11.08 20.17 -2.98
N GLU A 101 -11.40 20.61 -1.76
CA GLU A 101 -10.43 20.89 -0.71
C GLU A 101 -9.81 19.60 -0.18
N LYS A 102 -10.60 18.53 -0.07
CA LYS A 102 -10.16 17.19 0.33
C LYS A 102 -9.26 16.55 -0.74
N ILE A 103 -9.62 16.68 -2.03
CA ILE A 103 -8.80 16.27 -3.18
C ILE A 103 -7.49 17.06 -3.20
N ALA A 104 -7.56 18.39 -3.04
CA ALA A 104 -6.38 19.25 -2.98
C ALA A 104 -5.45 18.87 -1.82
N TYR A 105 -6.00 18.57 -0.64
CA TYR A 105 -5.20 18.13 0.50
C TYR A 105 -4.51 16.79 0.24
N SER A 106 -5.21 15.82 -0.35
CA SER A 106 -4.61 14.52 -0.70
C SER A 106 -3.49 14.64 -1.74
N ALA A 107 -3.61 15.57 -2.71
CA ALA A 107 -2.53 15.91 -3.64
C ALA A 107 -1.38 16.66 -2.95
N PHE A 108 -1.69 17.53 -1.98
CA PHE A 108 -0.71 18.21 -1.14
C PHE A 108 0.11 17.22 -0.31
N LEU A 109 -0.50 16.16 0.22
CA LEU A 109 0.25 15.09 0.90
C LEU A 109 1.23 14.39 -0.05
N ALA A 110 0.87 14.18 -1.32
CA ALA A 110 1.80 13.67 -2.33
C ALA A 110 2.97 14.63 -2.59
N TRP A 111 2.72 15.95 -2.53
CA TRP A 111 3.77 16.95 -2.59
C TRP A 111 4.68 16.89 -1.35
N VAL A 112 4.12 16.71 -0.15
CA VAL A 112 4.91 16.50 1.08
C VAL A 112 5.78 15.26 0.96
N VAL A 113 5.26 14.14 0.43
CA VAL A 113 6.07 12.94 0.13
C VAL A 113 7.26 13.27 -0.77
N SER A 114 7.06 14.10 -1.80
CA SER A 114 8.14 14.50 -2.72
C SER A 114 9.23 15.30 -2.01
N ILE A 115 8.86 16.22 -1.12
CA ILE A 115 9.80 17.01 -0.31
C ILE A 115 10.58 16.11 0.63
N VAL A 116 9.88 15.28 1.40
CA VAL A 116 10.50 14.44 2.41
C VAL A 116 11.40 13.38 1.77
N SER A 117 11.07 12.93 0.56
CA SER A 117 11.86 11.96 -0.20
C SER A 117 12.97 12.59 -1.05
N GLY A 118 13.06 13.92 -1.13
CA GLY A 118 14.00 14.60 -2.03
C GLY A 118 13.76 14.28 -3.53
N LYS A 119 12.52 13.93 -3.89
CA LYS A 119 12.10 13.60 -5.27
C LYS A 119 11.38 14.77 -5.91
N ASN A 120 11.40 14.83 -7.24
CA ASN A 120 10.62 15.83 -7.96
C ASN A 120 9.12 15.53 -7.82
N PHE A 121 8.32 16.55 -7.54
CA PHE A 121 6.86 16.45 -7.59
C PHE A 121 6.39 16.32 -9.04
N GLN A 122 5.79 15.18 -9.38
CA GLN A 122 5.33 14.83 -10.72
C GLN A 122 3.97 14.13 -10.66
N ILE A 123 3.30 13.99 -11.81
CA ILE A 123 1.99 13.31 -11.92
C ILE A 123 2.07 11.88 -11.36
N GLY A 124 3.19 11.18 -11.60
CA GLY A 124 3.44 9.86 -11.02
C GLY A 124 3.38 9.86 -9.49
N THR A 125 3.96 10.86 -8.84
CA THR A 125 3.94 11.00 -7.36
C THR A 125 2.53 11.16 -6.82
N ILE A 126 1.68 11.94 -7.50
CA ILE A 126 0.27 12.11 -7.13
C ILE A 126 -0.49 10.81 -7.31
N ASN A 127 -0.27 10.11 -8.44
CA ASN A 127 -0.97 8.86 -8.74
C ASN A 127 -0.56 7.69 -7.86
N GLU A 128 0.68 7.67 -7.36
CA GLU A 128 1.18 6.70 -6.38
C GLU A 128 0.66 6.97 -4.96
N MET A 129 0.05 8.14 -4.70
CA MET A 129 -0.46 8.50 -3.37
C MET A 129 -1.81 7.78 -3.09
N PRO A 130 -1.88 6.88 -2.09
CA PRO A 130 -3.12 6.15 -1.79
C PRO A 130 -4.26 7.08 -1.36
N ALA A 131 -3.97 8.10 -0.56
CA ALA A 131 -4.95 9.11 -0.15
C ALA A 131 -5.63 9.79 -1.35
N TYR A 132 -4.87 10.15 -2.38
CA TYR A 132 -5.42 10.79 -3.59
C TYR A 132 -6.31 9.83 -4.37
N SER A 133 -5.84 8.60 -4.56
CA SER A 133 -6.61 7.55 -5.25
C SER A 133 -7.92 7.23 -4.50
N LEU A 134 -7.86 7.08 -3.17
CA LEU A 134 -9.03 6.80 -2.34
C LEU A 134 -10.04 7.94 -2.37
N THR A 135 -9.58 9.18 -2.21
CA THR A 135 -10.46 10.37 -2.24
C THR A 135 -11.15 10.50 -3.58
N PHE A 136 -10.41 10.36 -4.68
CA PHE A 136 -10.98 10.45 -6.02
C PHE A 136 -11.92 9.28 -6.35
N ASN A 137 -11.63 8.07 -5.86
CA ASN A 137 -12.51 6.92 -6.03
C ASN A 137 -13.80 7.07 -5.22
N SER A 138 -13.74 7.59 -4.00
CA SER A 138 -14.93 7.90 -3.19
C SER A 138 -15.81 8.94 -3.89
N TYR A 139 -15.19 10.03 -4.38
CA TYR A 139 -15.86 11.04 -5.21
C TYR A 139 -16.52 10.40 -6.43
N SER A 140 -15.76 9.63 -7.22
CA SER A 140 -16.27 8.95 -8.43
C SER A 140 -17.40 7.97 -8.12
N SER A 141 -17.36 7.29 -6.96
CA SER A 141 -18.40 6.37 -6.53
C SER A 141 -19.70 7.10 -6.17
N ARG A 142 -19.62 8.26 -5.51
CA ARG A 142 -20.77 9.11 -5.22
C ARG A 142 -21.41 9.62 -6.52
N ILE A 143 -20.59 10.15 -7.43
CA ILE A 143 -21.06 10.58 -8.75
C ILE A 143 -21.74 9.44 -9.50
N ARG A 144 -21.15 8.23 -9.49
CA ARG A 144 -21.74 7.04 -10.12
C ARG A 144 -23.14 6.72 -9.58
N SER A 145 -23.36 6.88 -8.26
CA SER A 145 -24.66 6.60 -7.64
C SER A 145 -25.71 7.67 -7.92
N SER A 146 -25.30 8.93 -8.02
CA SER A 146 -26.23 10.08 -8.11
C SER A 146 -26.56 10.47 -9.55
N ALA A 147 -25.62 10.28 -10.49
CA ALA A 147 -25.77 10.66 -11.89
C ALA A 147 -27.02 10.10 -12.60
N PRO A 148 -27.41 8.81 -12.44
CA PRO A 148 -28.62 8.29 -13.08
C PRO A 148 -29.88 9.09 -12.74
N ARG A 149 -30.05 9.44 -11.45
CA ARG A 149 -31.24 10.17 -10.98
C ARG A 149 -31.28 11.60 -11.53
N VAL A 150 -30.13 12.27 -11.58
CA VAL A 150 -30.04 13.62 -12.13
C VAL A 150 -30.35 13.60 -13.63
N TYR A 151 -29.77 12.69 -14.40
CA TYR A 151 -30.09 12.58 -15.82
C TYR A 151 -31.54 12.17 -16.08
N GLU A 152 -32.10 11.29 -15.25
CA GLU A 152 -33.52 10.93 -15.26
C GLU A 152 -34.39 12.18 -15.09
N SER A 153 -34.06 13.04 -14.13
CA SER A 153 -34.77 14.31 -13.90
C SER A 153 -34.67 15.25 -15.11
N TRP A 154 -33.52 15.34 -15.77
CA TRP A 154 -33.37 16.21 -16.94
C TRP A 154 -34.20 15.71 -18.13
N VAL A 155 -34.17 14.41 -18.39
CA VAL A 155 -34.95 13.80 -19.48
C VAL A 155 -36.44 13.89 -19.18
N ALA A 156 -36.87 13.61 -17.95
CA ALA A 156 -38.27 13.73 -17.54
C ALA A 156 -38.79 15.17 -17.67
N TYR A 157 -38.00 16.17 -17.23
CA TYR A 157 -38.33 17.58 -17.41
C TYR A 157 -38.42 17.98 -18.89
N ALA A 158 -37.47 17.53 -19.72
CA ALA A 158 -37.48 17.80 -21.16
C ALA A 158 -38.73 17.24 -21.86
N LEU A 159 -39.19 16.07 -21.43
CA LEU A 159 -40.39 15.40 -21.92
C LEU A 159 -41.69 15.95 -21.33
N GLY A 160 -41.62 16.87 -20.36
CA GLY A 160 -42.76 17.52 -19.73
C GLY A 160 -43.36 16.77 -18.54
N LEU A 161 -42.69 15.72 -18.06
CA LEU A 161 -43.14 14.85 -16.96
C LEU A 161 -42.81 15.43 -15.57
N LEU A 162 -41.99 16.49 -15.51
CA LEU A 162 -41.71 17.25 -14.29
C LEU A 162 -42.21 18.69 -14.46
N LYS A 163 -42.96 19.17 -13.47
CA LYS A 163 -43.47 20.54 -13.42
C LYS A 163 -42.40 21.55 -13.00
N GLU A 164 -41.54 21.14 -12.06
CA GLU A 164 -40.43 21.94 -11.58
C GLU A 164 -39.18 21.67 -12.40
N ARG A 165 -38.42 22.72 -12.65
CA ARG A 165 -37.18 22.64 -13.41
C ARG A 165 -36.07 22.10 -12.51
N PRO A 166 -35.35 21.04 -12.93
CA PRO A 166 -34.14 20.60 -12.24
C PRO A 166 -33.08 21.71 -12.20
N GLU A 167 -32.44 21.91 -11.06
CA GLU A 167 -31.27 22.77 -10.95
C GLU A 167 -30.13 22.21 -11.83
N GLY A 168 -29.34 23.08 -12.44
CA GLY A 168 -28.28 22.64 -13.37
C GLY A 168 -28.77 22.10 -14.73
N PHE A 169 -30.07 22.14 -15.04
CA PHE A 169 -30.57 21.74 -16.37
C PHE A 169 -29.92 22.60 -17.49
N PRO A 170 -29.32 21.97 -18.53
CA PRO A 170 -28.53 22.64 -19.56
C PRO A 170 -29.42 23.30 -20.63
N ASP A 171 -29.98 24.46 -20.31
CA ASP A 171 -30.85 25.24 -21.20
C ASP A 171 -30.23 25.48 -22.58
N GLY A 172 -31.03 25.27 -23.63
CA GLY A 172 -30.63 25.50 -25.01
C GLY A 172 -29.64 24.46 -25.58
N ARG A 173 -29.24 23.45 -24.79
CA ARG A 173 -28.41 22.33 -25.24
C ARG A 173 -29.16 21.01 -25.33
N LEU A 174 -30.23 20.83 -24.55
CA LEU A 174 -31.14 19.68 -24.65
C LEU A 174 -32.47 20.11 -25.29
N PRO A 175 -33.07 19.25 -26.13
CA PRO A 175 -34.41 19.47 -26.67
C PRO A 175 -35.46 19.37 -25.56
N THR A 176 -36.55 20.16 -25.65
CA THR A 176 -37.65 20.17 -24.67
C THR A 176 -39.01 19.97 -25.35
N PRO A 177 -39.28 18.79 -25.91
CA PRO A 177 -40.48 18.54 -26.71
C PRO A 177 -41.79 18.56 -25.90
N LYS A 178 -41.75 18.32 -24.57
CA LYS A 178 -42.91 18.34 -23.66
C LYS A 178 -44.07 17.40 -24.04
N THR A 179 -43.75 16.32 -24.74
CA THR A 179 -44.69 15.37 -25.35
C THR A 179 -45.62 14.69 -24.34
N PHE A 180 -45.21 14.53 -23.09
CA PHE A 180 -45.94 13.78 -22.07
C PHE A 180 -46.44 14.65 -20.91
N SER A 181 -46.70 15.94 -21.16
CA SER A 181 -47.13 16.92 -20.15
C SER A 181 -48.44 16.63 -19.41
N ASP A 182 -49.23 15.65 -19.88
CA ASP A 182 -50.43 15.17 -19.21
C ASP A 182 -50.14 14.25 -18.01
N PHE A 183 -48.89 13.84 -17.83
CA PHE A 183 -48.43 12.95 -16.76
C PHE A 183 -47.43 13.65 -15.83
N ASP A 184 -47.31 13.15 -14.60
CA ASP A 184 -46.41 13.70 -13.57
C ASP A 184 -45.58 12.57 -12.97
N LEU A 185 -44.26 12.71 -12.97
CA LEU A 185 -43.32 11.79 -12.35
C LEU A 185 -42.74 12.43 -11.09
N ASP A 186 -42.62 11.67 -10.00
CA ASP A 186 -41.97 12.15 -8.78
C ASP A 186 -40.51 11.67 -8.76
N ILE A 187 -39.58 12.54 -9.17
CA ILE A 187 -38.15 12.27 -9.16
C ILE A 187 -37.50 13.18 -8.11
N VAL A 188 -37.20 12.62 -6.96
CA VAL A 188 -36.46 13.32 -5.90
C VAL A 188 -34.97 13.22 -6.18
N SER A 189 -34.33 14.35 -6.48
CA SER A 189 -32.87 14.48 -6.58
C SER A 189 -32.41 15.66 -5.76
N ASP A 190 -31.31 15.50 -5.01
CA ASP A 190 -30.75 16.58 -4.21
C ASP A 190 -30.21 17.72 -5.08
N ILE A 191 -30.34 18.96 -4.61
CA ILE A 191 -29.95 20.15 -5.38
C ILE A 191 -28.43 20.19 -5.60
N GLU A 192 -27.63 19.82 -4.59
CA GLU A 192 -26.17 19.83 -4.70
C GLU A 192 -25.71 18.76 -5.71
N GLU A 193 -26.31 17.55 -5.67
CA GLU A 193 -26.06 16.50 -6.66
C GLU A 193 -26.37 16.97 -8.09
N GLN A 194 -27.49 17.66 -8.29
CA GLN A 194 -27.90 18.15 -9.61
C GLN A 194 -26.91 19.15 -10.20
N GLN A 195 -26.46 20.11 -9.37
CA GLN A 195 -25.47 21.09 -9.77
C GLN A 195 -24.11 20.44 -10.04
N GLU A 196 -23.68 19.51 -9.19
CA GLU A 196 -22.40 18.80 -9.31
C GLU A 196 -22.34 17.91 -10.58
N ILE A 197 -23.43 17.24 -10.95
CA ILE A 197 -23.49 16.45 -12.20
C ILE A 197 -23.50 17.37 -13.42
N ALA A 198 -24.25 18.48 -13.40
CA ALA A 198 -24.21 19.49 -14.45
C ALA A 198 -22.79 19.99 -14.72
N SER A 199 -22.04 20.16 -13.64
CA SER A 199 -20.68 20.64 -13.57
C SER A 199 -19.67 19.81 -14.40
N ILE A 200 -19.87 18.49 -14.45
CA ILE A 200 -18.96 17.49 -15.05
C ILE A 200 -19.51 16.86 -16.32
N THR A 201 -20.72 17.24 -16.73
CA THR A 201 -21.36 16.73 -17.95
C THR A 201 -20.74 17.39 -19.17
N ASP A 202 -20.12 16.59 -20.05
CA ASP A 202 -19.51 17.08 -21.28
C ASP A 202 -20.49 17.13 -22.47
N ALA A 203 -20.02 17.67 -23.59
CA ALA A 203 -20.83 17.82 -24.80
C ALA A 203 -21.28 16.48 -25.41
N GLU A 204 -20.52 15.41 -25.20
CA GLU A 204 -20.84 14.08 -25.75
C GLU A 204 -22.00 13.44 -24.97
N ILE A 205 -22.02 13.58 -23.65
CA ILE A 205 -23.15 13.15 -22.81
C ILE A 205 -24.42 13.94 -23.18
N LEU A 206 -24.31 15.27 -23.37
CA LEU A 206 -25.45 16.09 -23.79
C LEU A 206 -26.00 15.68 -25.16
N ARG A 207 -25.13 15.29 -26.09
CA ARG A 207 -25.54 14.76 -27.39
C ARG A 207 -26.33 13.46 -27.25
N GLN A 208 -25.82 12.50 -26.47
CA GLN A 208 -26.49 11.22 -26.25
C GLN A 208 -27.82 11.38 -25.49
N LEU A 209 -27.87 12.29 -24.51
CA LEU A 209 -29.12 12.65 -23.82
C LEU A 209 -30.14 13.27 -24.78
N SER A 210 -29.70 14.12 -25.71
CA SER A 210 -30.58 14.72 -26.73
C SER A 210 -31.18 13.65 -27.64
N GLU A 211 -30.36 12.70 -28.11
CA GLU A 211 -30.79 11.56 -28.92
C GLU A 211 -31.79 10.68 -28.16
N ALA A 212 -31.56 10.44 -26.87
CA ALA A 212 -32.48 9.70 -26.02
C ALA A 212 -33.82 10.43 -25.86
N ILE A 213 -33.82 11.75 -25.62
CA ILE A 213 -35.04 12.56 -25.49
C ILE A 213 -35.86 12.52 -26.77
N GLU A 214 -35.22 12.67 -27.94
CA GLU A 214 -35.91 12.61 -29.23
C GLU A 214 -36.48 11.21 -29.50
N MET A 215 -35.72 10.16 -29.21
CA MET A 215 -36.16 8.77 -29.37
C MET A 215 -37.37 8.45 -28.49
N ILE A 216 -37.32 8.82 -27.20
CA ILE A 216 -38.40 8.60 -26.24
C ILE A 216 -39.63 9.42 -26.61
N SER A 217 -39.44 10.68 -27.02
CA SER A 217 -40.52 11.57 -27.46
C SER A 217 -41.24 11.07 -28.72
N ALA A 218 -40.56 10.35 -29.61
CA ALA A 218 -41.14 9.84 -30.86
C ALA A 218 -41.83 8.48 -30.69
N LYS A 219 -41.68 7.82 -29.53
CA LYS A 219 -42.20 6.48 -29.28
C LYS A 219 -43.68 6.52 -28.88
N GLU A 220 -44.49 5.68 -29.52
CA GLU A 220 -45.88 5.48 -29.12
C GLU A 220 -45.98 4.44 -28.00
N TYR A 221 -46.48 4.86 -26.83
CA TYR A 221 -46.59 4.02 -25.64
C TYR A 221 -47.94 3.29 -25.58
N ASN A 222 -48.14 2.30 -26.45
CA ASN A 222 -49.29 1.39 -26.36
C ASN A 222 -48.96 0.22 -25.41
N VAL A 223 -49.62 0.21 -24.25
CA VAL A 223 -49.41 -0.75 -23.14
C VAL A 223 -49.52 -2.21 -23.60
N SER A 224 -50.51 -2.55 -24.43
CA SER A 224 -50.75 -3.91 -24.92
C SER A 224 -49.68 -4.37 -25.91
N VAL A 225 -49.27 -3.48 -26.83
CA VAL A 225 -48.21 -3.75 -27.81
C VAL A 225 -46.86 -3.92 -27.11
N LEU A 226 -46.50 -3.01 -26.20
CA LEU A 226 -45.23 -3.06 -25.47
C LEU A 226 -45.14 -4.24 -24.50
N PHE A 227 -46.25 -4.62 -23.87
CA PHE A 227 -46.32 -5.85 -23.09
C PHE A 227 -46.02 -7.06 -23.99
N ASN A 228 -46.66 -7.15 -25.15
CA ASN A 228 -46.42 -8.23 -26.10
C ASN A 228 -44.98 -8.25 -26.64
N ASP A 229 -44.39 -7.08 -26.92
CA ASP A 229 -42.98 -6.97 -27.36
C ASP A 229 -42.01 -7.47 -26.29
N LYS A 230 -42.22 -7.12 -25.01
CA LYS A 230 -41.41 -7.62 -23.88
C LYS A 230 -41.55 -9.13 -23.69
N VAL A 231 -42.78 -9.65 -23.82
CA VAL A 231 -43.03 -11.10 -23.78
C VAL A 231 -42.31 -11.78 -24.95
N GLU A 232 -42.36 -11.19 -26.14
CA GLU A 232 -41.69 -11.69 -27.34
C GLU A 232 -40.17 -11.69 -27.23
N GLU A 233 -39.55 -10.61 -26.74
CA GLU A 233 -38.10 -10.54 -26.48
C GLU A 233 -37.65 -11.70 -25.57
N ARG A 234 -38.37 -11.94 -24.48
CA ARG A 234 -38.04 -12.98 -23.51
C ARG A 234 -38.24 -14.38 -24.07
N VAL A 235 -39.32 -14.60 -24.83
CA VAL A 235 -39.57 -15.87 -25.52
C VAL A 235 -38.54 -16.12 -26.62
N ASN A 236 -38.13 -15.09 -27.37
CA ASN A 236 -37.07 -15.18 -28.38
C ASN A 236 -35.72 -15.50 -27.73
N PHE A 237 -35.42 -14.95 -26.54
CA PHE A 237 -34.24 -15.33 -25.78
C PHE A 237 -34.25 -16.81 -25.35
N ILE A 238 -35.37 -17.31 -24.81
CA ILE A 238 -35.52 -18.72 -24.40
C ILE A 238 -35.39 -19.65 -25.62
N THR A 239 -35.93 -19.24 -26.76
CA THR A 239 -35.92 -20.03 -28.01
C THR A 239 -34.66 -19.84 -28.87
N SER A 240 -33.73 -18.95 -28.48
CA SER A 240 -32.46 -18.74 -29.20
C SER A 240 -31.55 -19.97 -29.21
N LYS A 241 -31.77 -20.90 -28.29
CA LYS A 241 -31.07 -22.20 -28.18
C LYS A 241 -32.07 -23.33 -27.98
N LEU A 242 -32.91 -23.56 -28.97
CA LEU A 242 -33.87 -24.67 -28.93
C LEU A 242 -33.14 -26.03 -28.89
N PRO A 243 -33.62 -26.98 -28.07
CA PRO A 243 -33.19 -28.37 -28.14
C PRO A 243 -33.36 -28.94 -29.55
N SER A 244 -32.48 -29.85 -29.94
CA SER A 244 -32.51 -30.47 -31.27
C SER A 244 -33.86 -31.14 -31.59
N GLU A 245 -34.57 -31.60 -30.57
CA GLU A 245 -35.90 -32.23 -30.69
C GLU A 245 -37.02 -31.26 -31.09
N LEU A 246 -36.80 -29.94 -30.98
CA LEU A 246 -37.75 -28.87 -31.32
C LEU A 246 -37.41 -28.12 -32.63
N THR A 247 -36.42 -28.60 -33.38
CA THR A 247 -36.04 -28.03 -34.68
C THR A 247 -37.18 -28.17 -35.68
N GLY A 248 -37.59 -27.08 -36.33
CA GLY A 248 -38.75 -27.02 -37.23
C GLY A 248 -40.10 -26.77 -36.54
N LEU A 249 -40.12 -26.60 -35.21
CA LEU A 249 -41.30 -26.27 -34.40
C LEU A 249 -41.14 -24.91 -33.67
N GLU A 250 -40.28 -24.04 -34.19
CA GLU A 250 -39.86 -22.80 -33.52
C GLU A 250 -41.05 -21.87 -33.23
N GLU A 251 -41.94 -21.71 -34.20
CA GLU A 251 -43.10 -20.82 -34.09
C GLU A 251 -44.14 -21.36 -33.10
N SER A 252 -44.51 -22.63 -33.20
CA SER A 252 -45.39 -23.30 -32.23
C SER A 252 -44.78 -23.31 -30.82
N THR A 253 -43.47 -23.43 -30.71
CA THR A 253 -42.78 -23.35 -29.41
C THR A 253 -42.86 -21.95 -28.81
N ARG A 254 -42.63 -20.91 -29.61
CA ARG A 254 -42.80 -19.52 -29.15
C ARG A 254 -44.25 -19.24 -28.73
N ASN A 255 -45.22 -19.70 -29.51
CA ASN A 255 -46.64 -19.51 -29.21
C ASN A 255 -47.05 -20.20 -27.91
N LEU A 256 -46.62 -21.43 -27.68
CA LEU A 256 -46.91 -22.15 -26.43
C LEU A 256 -46.28 -21.46 -25.21
N LEU A 257 -45.02 -21.00 -25.33
CA LEU A 257 -44.35 -20.26 -24.25
C LEU A 257 -45.05 -18.91 -23.96
N LYS A 258 -45.50 -18.18 -24.99
CA LYS A 258 -46.30 -16.95 -24.83
C LYS A 258 -47.62 -17.24 -24.11
N LEU A 259 -48.33 -18.30 -24.49
CA LEU A 259 -49.58 -18.72 -23.82
C LEU A 259 -49.34 -19.10 -22.35
N TRP A 260 -48.26 -19.81 -22.03
CA TRP A 260 -47.88 -20.10 -20.65
C TRP A 260 -47.56 -18.82 -19.86
N ILE A 261 -46.92 -17.83 -20.48
CA ILE A 261 -46.68 -16.53 -19.86
C ILE A 261 -48.01 -15.79 -19.59
N PHE A 262 -48.91 -15.73 -20.58
CA PHE A 262 -50.22 -15.09 -20.42
C PHE A 262 -51.06 -15.76 -19.33
N ARG A 263 -51.03 -17.09 -19.23
CA ARG A 263 -51.72 -17.84 -18.18
C ARG A 263 -51.11 -17.60 -16.80
N SER A 264 -49.78 -17.60 -16.70
CA SER A 264 -49.06 -17.30 -15.45
C SER A 264 -49.31 -15.88 -14.95
N LEU A 265 -49.72 -14.95 -15.82
CA LEU A 265 -50.05 -13.56 -15.45
C LEU A 265 -51.56 -13.31 -15.31
N SER A 266 -52.38 -14.38 -15.32
CA SER A 266 -53.84 -14.32 -15.23
C SER A 266 -54.53 -13.54 -16.37
N LEU A 267 -53.86 -13.34 -17.51
CA LEU A 267 -54.41 -12.61 -18.66
C LEU A 267 -55.32 -13.47 -19.55
N ILE A 268 -55.17 -14.79 -19.45
CA ILE A 268 -56.06 -15.77 -20.11
C ILE A 268 -56.55 -16.81 -19.10
N PRO A 269 -57.78 -17.34 -19.27
CA PRO A 269 -58.39 -18.25 -18.31
C PRO A 269 -57.75 -19.64 -18.31
N ASP A 270 -57.14 -20.08 -19.41
CA ASP A 270 -56.39 -21.34 -19.50
C ASP A 270 -55.37 -21.31 -20.65
N ALA A 271 -54.31 -22.10 -20.53
CA ALA A 271 -53.32 -22.35 -21.57
C ALA A 271 -53.09 -23.86 -21.77
N PRO A 272 -52.88 -24.33 -23.01
CA PRO A 272 -52.65 -25.75 -23.30
C PRO A 272 -51.43 -26.29 -22.55
N TYR A 273 -51.58 -27.45 -21.92
CA TYR A 273 -50.48 -28.17 -21.26
C TYR A 273 -49.67 -27.34 -20.25
N PHE A 274 -50.29 -26.36 -19.58
CA PHE A 274 -49.63 -25.47 -18.63
C PHE A 274 -48.85 -26.25 -17.53
N PRO A 275 -47.60 -25.91 -17.21
CA PRO A 275 -46.84 -26.57 -16.15
C PRO A 275 -47.29 -26.11 -14.75
N GLU A 276 -47.61 -27.06 -13.86
CA GLU A 276 -48.00 -26.77 -12.46
C GLU A 276 -46.89 -26.11 -11.63
N SER A 277 -45.63 -26.18 -12.09
CA SER A 277 -44.48 -25.58 -11.43
C SER A 277 -44.33 -24.07 -11.68
N LEU A 278 -45.10 -23.47 -12.59
CA LEU A 278 -45.09 -22.04 -12.85
C LEU A 278 -46.06 -21.30 -11.92
N PRO A 279 -45.65 -20.17 -11.33
CA PRO A 279 -46.54 -19.37 -10.48
C PRO A 279 -47.62 -18.70 -11.31
N ILE A 280 -48.79 -18.50 -10.70
CA ILE A 280 -49.86 -17.64 -11.24
C ILE A 280 -49.89 -16.36 -10.41
N GLU A 281 -49.57 -15.24 -11.05
CA GLU A 281 -49.63 -13.89 -10.53
C GLU A 281 -50.73 -13.11 -11.27
N THR A 282 -51.36 -12.13 -10.63
CA THR A 282 -52.41 -11.32 -11.26
C THR A 282 -51.80 -10.01 -11.75
N LEU A 283 -51.85 -9.78 -13.07
CA LEU A 283 -51.38 -8.54 -13.70
C LEU A 283 -52.48 -7.98 -14.61
N GLU A 284 -52.83 -6.71 -14.46
CA GLU A 284 -53.82 -6.05 -15.31
C GLU A 284 -53.13 -5.31 -16.47
N ILE A 285 -53.42 -5.71 -17.72
CA ILE A 285 -52.88 -5.08 -18.93
C ILE A 285 -54.04 -4.50 -19.75
N SER A 286 -54.15 -3.18 -19.80
CA SER A 286 -55.22 -2.49 -20.52
C SER A 286 -55.13 -2.75 -22.03
N GLY A 287 -56.25 -3.16 -22.65
CA GLY A 287 -56.33 -3.43 -24.09
C GLY A 287 -55.64 -4.73 -24.54
N PHE A 288 -55.32 -5.64 -23.62
CA PHE A 288 -54.76 -6.96 -23.97
C PHE A 288 -55.79 -7.82 -24.70
N ILE A 289 -55.38 -8.39 -25.84
CA ILE A 289 -56.16 -9.36 -26.61
C ILE A 289 -55.22 -10.50 -26.99
N ASN A 290 -55.56 -11.73 -26.61
CA ASN A 290 -54.82 -12.90 -27.06
C ASN A 290 -55.13 -13.18 -28.54
N THR A 291 -54.12 -13.04 -29.39
CA THR A 291 -54.20 -13.37 -30.83
C THR A 291 -53.62 -14.75 -31.15
N ILE A 292 -53.07 -15.46 -30.16
CA ILE A 292 -52.41 -16.75 -30.34
C ILE A 292 -53.44 -17.90 -30.26
N PRO A 293 -53.47 -18.81 -31.25
CA PRO A 293 -54.35 -19.98 -31.23
C PRO A 293 -54.08 -20.89 -30.02
N LEU A 294 -55.15 -21.29 -29.33
CA LEU A 294 -55.11 -22.23 -28.21
C LEU A 294 -54.99 -23.70 -28.67
N GLU A 295 -55.18 -23.98 -29.95
CA GLU A 295 -55.09 -25.32 -30.52
C GLU A 295 -53.97 -25.37 -31.57
N ASP A 296 -52.96 -26.20 -31.33
CA ASP A 296 -51.89 -26.54 -32.28
C ASP A 296 -51.54 -28.02 -32.09
N PRO A 297 -51.52 -28.84 -33.15
CA PRO A 297 -51.23 -30.28 -33.06
C PRO A 297 -49.84 -30.59 -32.48
N ASN A 298 -48.93 -29.62 -32.42
CA ASN A 298 -47.58 -29.79 -31.89
C ASN A 298 -47.44 -29.43 -30.40
N TYR A 299 -48.41 -28.77 -29.77
CA TYR A 299 -48.27 -28.27 -28.40
C TYR A 299 -48.06 -29.38 -27.36
N GLU A 300 -48.68 -30.54 -27.52
CA GLU A 300 -48.51 -31.68 -26.62
C GLU A 300 -47.05 -32.13 -26.58
N LYS A 301 -46.48 -32.43 -27.76
CA LYS A 301 -45.09 -32.85 -27.94
C LYS A 301 -44.10 -31.79 -27.43
N ILE A 302 -44.35 -30.51 -27.75
CA ILE A 302 -43.49 -29.41 -27.29
C ILE A 302 -43.52 -29.31 -25.76
N SER A 303 -44.69 -29.47 -25.14
CA SER A 303 -44.85 -29.35 -23.69
C SER A 303 -44.06 -30.41 -22.91
N GLU A 304 -44.06 -31.66 -23.39
CA GLU A 304 -43.30 -32.75 -22.76
C GLU A 304 -41.80 -32.47 -22.79
N ILE A 305 -41.29 -31.98 -23.92
CA ILE A 305 -39.87 -31.67 -24.11
C ILE A 305 -39.44 -30.48 -23.23
N ILE A 306 -40.25 -29.40 -23.17
CA ILE A 306 -39.91 -28.22 -22.36
C ILE A 306 -40.01 -28.53 -20.87
N LYS A 307 -41.04 -29.27 -20.42
CA LYS A 307 -41.20 -29.66 -19.00
C LYS A 307 -40.06 -30.55 -18.52
N ALA A 308 -39.51 -31.40 -19.38
CA ALA A 308 -38.33 -32.22 -19.08
C ALA A 308 -37.01 -31.41 -19.08
N ASN A 309 -37.00 -30.21 -19.66
CA ASN A 309 -35.82 -29.35 -19.75
C ASN A 309 -35.76 -28.33 -18.60
N ASN A 310 -35.04 -28.68 -17.54
CA ASN A 310 -34.86 -27.84 -16.35
C ASN A 310 -34.34 -26.43 -16.66
N LEU A 311 -33.46 -26.27 -17.66
CA LEU A 311 -32.89 -24.97 -18.02
C LEU A 311 -33.96 -24.06 -18.66
N MET A 312 -34.76 -24.58 -19.60
CA MET A 312 -35.83 -23.80 -20.22
C MET A 312 -36.92 -23.43 -19.21
N MET A 313 -37.28 -24.34 -18.30
CA MET A 313 -38.22 -24.06 -17.21
C MET A 313 -37.70 -22.99 -16.24
N MET A 314 -36.39 -23.02 -15.92
CA MET A 314 -35.75 -21.98 -15.10
C MET A 314 -35.74 -20.61 -15.81
N GLN A 315 -35.39 -20.58 -17.10
CA GLN A 315 -35.39 -19.36 -17.89
C GLN A 315 -36.81 -18.77 -18.05
N LEU A 316 -37.81 -19.62 -18.21
CA LEU A 316 -39.22 -19.22 -18.25
C LEU A 316 -39.68 -18.62 -16.92
N ASN A 317 -39.35 -19.25 -15.79
CA ASN A 317 -39.67 -18.71 -14.47
C ASN A 317 -38.96 -17.36 -14.19
N PHE A 318 -37.70 -17.22 -14.62
CA PHE A 318 -37.00 -15.94 -14.56
C PHE A 318 -37.64 -14.87 -15.44
N ALA A 319 -38.02 -15.23 -16.67
CA ALA A 319 -38.74 -14.33 -17.58
C ALA A 319 -40.08 -13.87 -16.98
N LEU A 320 -40.85 -14.77 -16.37
CA LEU A 320 -42.10 -14.46 -15.68
C LEU A 320 -41.89 -13.42 -14.56
N LYS A 321 -40.92 -13.64 -13.68
CA LYS A 321 -40.61 -12.70 -12.60
C LYS A 321 -40.16 -11.33 -13.10
N MET A 322 -39.44 -11.29 -14.22
CA MET A 322 -39.00 -10.04 -14.86
C MET A 322 -40.16 -9.29 -15.55
N ILE A 323 -41.11 -10.02 -16.14
CA ILE A 323 -42.29 -9.44 -16.78
C ILE A 323 -43.22 -8.93 -15.68
N ALA A 324 -43.57 -9.75 -14.70
CA ALA A 324 -44.52 -9.41 -13.63
C ALA A 324 -44.11 -8.22 -12.75
N ARG A 325 -42.81 -7.96 -12.59
CA ARG A 325 -42.29 -6.84 -11.79
C ARG A 325 -42.31 -5.48 -12.49
N ASN A 326 -42.60 -5.41 -13.78
CA ASN A 326 -42.68 -4.12 -14.48
C ASN A 326 -44.02 -3.44 -14.19
N ASP A 327 -44.01 -2.13 -13.99
CA ASP A 327 -45.22 -1.33 -14.10
C ASP A 327 -45.57 -1.13 -15.58
N TYR A 328 -46.75 -1.59 -15.98
CA TYR A 328 -47.27 -1.49 -17.35
C TYR A 328 -48.23 -0.30 -17.52
N SER A 329 -48.22 0.67 -16.60
CA SER A 329 -48.82 1.97 -16.85
C SER A 329 -48.05 2.73 -17.95
N PRO A 330 -48.71 3.61 -18.74
CA PRO A 330 -48.02 4.46 -19.71
C PRO A 330 -46.86 5.25 -19.08
N VAL A 331 -47.04 5.71 -17.84
CA VAL A 331 -46.04 6.45 -17.07
C VAL A 331 -44.87 5.56 -16.65
N GLY A 332 -45.13 4.37 -16.12
CA GLY A 332 -44.09 3.42 -15.69
C GLY A 332 -43.24 2.88 -16.85
N LEU A 333 -43.81 2.78 -18.06
CA LEU A 333 -43.05 2.41 -19.26
C LEU A 333 -42.15 3.54 -19.76
N ILE A 334 -42.62 4.79 -19.70
CA ILE A 334 -41.81 5.97 -20.01
C ILE A 334 -40.68 6.11 -18.99
N GLU A 335 -40.99 5.99 -17.69
CA GLU A 335 -40.00 6.03 -16.59
C GLU A 335 -38.92 4.95 -16.77
N ALA A 336 -39.30 3.72 -17.13
CA ALA A 336 -38.34 2.63 -17.37
C ALA A 336 -37.39 2.92 -18.55
N ASP A 337 -37.89 3.49 -19.64
CA ASP A 337 -37.07 3.90 -20.78
C ASP A 337 -36.13 5.05 -20.40
N ILE A 338 -36.64 6.07 -19.70
CA ILE A 338 -35.83 7.19 -19.18
C ILE A 338 -34.70 6.67 -18.29
N ASN A 339 -35.03 5.80 -17.32
CA ASN A 339 -34.07 5.25 -16.38
C ASN A 339 -32.97 4.43 -17.09
N SER A 340 -33.37 3.65 -18.10
CA SER A 340 -32.44 2.88 -18.94
C SER A 340 -31.46 3.79 -19.69
N GLU A 341 -31.93 4.85 -20.35
CA GLU A 341 -31.07 5.79 -21.07
C GLU A 341 -30.20 6.62 -20.11
N ALA A 342 -30.75 7.09 -18.98
CA ALA A 342 -30.00 7.81 -17.96
C ALA A 342 -28.85 6.97 -17.38
N LYS A 343 -29.06 5.67 -17.14
CA LYS A 343 -28.01 4.74 -16.67
C LYS A 343 -26.87 4.58 -17.68
N LYS A 344 -27.14 4.64 -18.99
CA LYS A 344 -26.10 4.54 -20.02
C LYS A 344 -25.11 5.71 -19.96
N MET A 345 -25.55 6.88 -19.49
CA MET A 345 -24.70 8.07 -19.36
C MET A 345 -23.64 7.98 -18.25
N VAL A 346 -23.76 7.01 -17.33
CA VAL A 346 -22.80 6.81 -16.24
C VAL A 346 -21.41 6.43 -16.75
N ALA A 347 -21.33 5.54 -17.74
CA ALA A 347 -20.03 5.07 -18.23
C ALA A 347 -19.24 6.19 -18.95
N PRO A 348 -19.83 6.97 -19.88
CA PRO A 348 -19.20 8.18 -20.42
C PRO A 348 -18.77 9.17 -19.33
N LEU A 349 -19.64 9.44 -18.34
CA LEU A 349 -19.33 10.36 -17.24
C LEU A 349 -18.09 9.94 -16.44
N LEU A 350 -17.94 8.65 -16.15
CA LEU A 350 -16.75 8.13 -15.46
C LEU A 350 -15.47 8.28 -16.30
N SER A 351 -15.57 8.22 -17.62
CA SER A 351 -14.44 8.51 -18.52
C SER A 351 -14.03 9.98 -18.41
N THR A 352 -15.00 10.90 -18.38
CA THR A 352 -14.78 12.35 -18.20
C THR A 352 -14.13 12.64 -16.85
N LEU A 353 -14.58 11.99 -15.76
CA LEU A 353 -13.91 12.08 -14.45
C LEU A 353 -12.45 11.62 -14.49
N GLY A 354 -12.15 10.54 -15.22
CA GLY A 354 -10.78 10.08 -15.42
C GLY A 354 -9.89 11.12 -16.10
N GLN A 355 -10.43 11.87 -17.07
CA GLN A 355 -9.73 12.98 -17.72
C GLN A 355 -9.51 14.15 -16.75
N ILE A 356 -10.56 14.55 -16.02
CA ILE A 356 -10.49 15.61 -14.99
C ILE A 356 -9.40 15.30 -13.96
N ARG A 357 -9.31 14.05 -13.49
CA ARG A 357 -8.26 13.62 -12.56
C ARG A 357 -6.85 13.89 -13.11
N ASN A 358 -6.62 13.58 -14.38
CA ASN A 358 -5.31 13.74 -15.03
C ASN A 358 -4.98 15.22 -15.23
N GLU A 359 -5.95 16.03 -15.66
CA GLU A 359 -5.81 17.47 -15.80
C GLU A 359 -5.50 18.14 -14.47
N LEU A 360 -6.24 17.80 -13.41
CA LEU A 360 -5.98 18.29 -12.06
C LEU A 360 -4.57 17.94 -11.58
N SER A 361 -4.15 16.70 -11.80
CA SER A 361 -2.80 16.26 -11.44
C SER A 361 -1.73 17.10 -12.15
N ALA A 362 -1.94 17.46 -13.42
CA ALA A 362 -1.05 18.33 -14.17
C ALA A 362 -1.07 19.78 -13.65
N VAL A 363 -2.26 20.31 -13.30
CA VAL A 363 -2.43 21.62 -12.69
C VAL A 363 -1.67 21.70 -11.36
N PHE A 364 -1.86 20.73 -10.45
CA PHE A 364 -1.14 20.69 -9.17
C PHE A 364 0.38 20.67 -9.36
N VAL A 365 0.91 19.85 -10.29
CA VAL A 365 2.35 19.80 -10.56
C VAL A 365 2.89 21.12 -11.12
N SER A 366 2.14 21.77 -12.02
CA SER A 366 2.55 23.05 -12.61
C SER A 366 2.44 24.23 -11.64
N SER A 367 1.59 24.12 -10.62
CA SER A 367 1.34 25.17 -9.62
C SER A 367 2.48 25.36 -8.61
N VAL A 368 3.38 24.37 -8.47
CA VAL A 368 4.52 24.42 -7.54
C VAL A 368 5.74 25.01 -8.24
N SER A 369 6.37 26.01 -7.62
CA SER A 369 7.62 26.58 -8.13
C SER A 369 8.76 25.54 -8.10
N LYS A 370 9.43 25.34 -9.24
CA LYS A 370 10.61 24.47 -9.30
C LYS A 370 11.78 25.18 -8.61
N LYS A 371 12.28 24.62 -7.49
CA LYS A 371 13.54 25.10 -6.88
C LYS A 371 14.66 24.98 -7.92
N ILE A 372 15.24 26.11 -8.31
CA ILE A 372 16.38 26.15 -9.23
C ILE A 372 17.62 25.69 -8.46
N SER A 373 18.13 24.51 -8.77
CA SER A 373 19.41 24.05 -8.22
C SER A 373 20.55 24.74 -8.98
N LEU A 374 21.24 25.68 -8.34
CA LEU A 374 22.39 26.39 -8.94
C LEU A 374 23.69 25.56 -8.94
N GLY A 375 23.65 24.31 -8.47
CA GLY A 375 24.82 23.44 -8.36
C GLY A 375 25.49 23.10 -9.69
N TRP A 376 24.82 23.29 -10.83
CA TRP A 376 25.42 23.12 -12.17
C TRP A 376 26.46 24.19 -12.51
N LEU A 377 26.44 25.35 -11.83
CA LEU A 377 27.40 26.44 -12.06
C LEU A 377 28.86 26.02 -11.81
N ARG A 378 29.10 24.98 -10.99
CA ARG A 378 30.44 24.42 -10.77
C ARG A 378 31.07 23.85 -12.04
N ILE A 379 30.27 23.35 -12.98
CA ILE A 379 30.76 22.82 -14.25
C ILE A 379 31.33 23.97 -15.10
N LEU A 380 30.67 25.13 -15.11
CA LEU A 380 31.21 26.32 -15.76
C LEU A 380 32.52 26.78 -15.13
N PHE A 381 32.63 26.70 -13.79
CA PHE A 381 33.88 27.00 -13.08
C PHE A 381 35.01 26.05 -13.48
N TYR A 382 34.75 24.74 -13.63
CA TYR A 382 35.75 23.78 -14.09
C TYR A 382 36.23 24.07 -15.52
N ILE A 383 35.30 24.37 -16.44
CA ILE A 383 35.64 24.73 -17.82
C ILE A 383 36.51 26.00 -17.82
N LEU A 384 36.17 27.00 -17.00
CA LEU A 384 36.92 28.24 -16.90
C LEU A 384 38.34 28.03 -16.36
N ILE A 385 38.51 27.25 -15.28
CA ILE A 385 39.83 26.94 -14.72
C ILE A 385 40.69 26.16 -15.71
N VAL A 386 40.11 25.18 -16.42
CA VAL A 386 40.81 24.42 -17.44
C VAL A 386 41.25 25.36 -18.58
N ALA A 387 40.34 26.20 -19.08
CA ALA A 387 40.68 27.17 -20.13
C ALA A 387 41.81 28.12 -19.69
N LEU A 388 41.73 28.70 -18.48
CA LEU A 388 42.74 29.60 -17.94
C LEU A 388 44.10 28.92 -17.73
N ALA A 389 44.12 27.69 -17.22
CA ALA A 389 45.35 26.93 -17.04
C ALA A 389 46.03 26.58 -18.37
N PHE A 390 45.24 26.34 -19.43
CA PHE A 390 45.78 26.01 -20.75
C PHE A 390 46.19 27.22 -21.60
N THR A 391 45.56 28.37 -21.39
CA THR A 391 45.78 29.60 -22.18
C THR A 391 46.72 30.60 -21.51
N TYR A 392 46.40 31.08 -20.31
CA TYR A 392 47.08 32.22 -19.68
C TYR A 392 48.00 31.84 -18.51
N LEU A 393 47.64 30.82 -17.72
CA LEU A 393 48.30 30.47 -16.45
C LEU A 393 48.91 29.06 -16.52
N GLN A 394 49.89 28.88 -17.40
CA GLN A 394 50.47 27.55 -17.70
C GLN A 394 51.11 26.86 -16.48
N PHE A 395 51.54 27.60 -15.46
CA PHE A 395 52.04 27.02 -14.20
C PHE A 395 50.96 26.26 -13.42
N LEU A 396 49.68 26.61 -13.58
CA LEU A 396 48.56 25.94 -12.92
C LEU A 396 48.29 24.55 -13.50
N LYS A 397 48.77 24.25 -14.71
CA LYS A 397 48.57 22.92 -15.36
C LYS A 397 49.00 21.76 -14.46
N LYS A 398 50.13 21.91 -13.74
CA LYS A 398 50.65 20.89 -12.82
C LYS A 398 49.76 20.68 -11.59
N TYR A 399 49.02 21.71 -11.18
CA TYR A 399 48.19 21.70 -9.97
C TYR A 399 46.70 21.56 -10.26
N LEU A 400 46.30 21.50 -11.53
CA LEU A 400 44.91 21.55 -11.98
C LEU A 400 44.05 20.47 -11.31
N VAL A 401 44.53 19.23 -11.27
CA VAL A 401 43.82 18.12 -10.60
C VAL A 401 43.65 18.40 -9.10
N TYR A 402 44.68 18.93 -8.45
CA TYR A 402 44.64 19.24 -7.01
C TYR A 402 43.69 20.40 -6.69
N ILE A 403 43.63 21.40 -7.58
CA ILE A 403 42.70 22.53 -7.46
C ILE A 403 41.26 22.04 -7.60
N ILE A 404 40.98 21.18 -8.58
CA ILE A 404 39.64 20.61 -8.76
C ILE A 404 39.24 19.77 -7.56
N VAL A 405 40.11 18.86 -7.12
CA VAL A 405 39.82 17.98 -5.98
C VAL A 405 39.66 18.78 -4.68
N GLY A 406 40.51 19.77 -4.42
CA GLY A 406 40.40 20.64 -3.26
C GLY A 406 39.13 21.49 -3.28
N PHE A 407 38.76 22.06 -4.44
CA PHE A 407 37.51 22.80 -4.60
C PHE A 407 36.28 21.90 -4.43
N GLU A 408 36.30 20.69 -4.99
CA GLU A 408 35.19 19.73 -4.84
C GLU A 408 35.06 19.28 -3.38
N THR A 409 36.17 19.09 -2.67
CA THR A 409 36.16 18.81 -1.23
C THR A 409 35.56 19.97 -0.44
N PHE A 410 35.91 21.22 -0.77
CA PHE A 410 35.30 22.40 -0.16
C PHE A 410 33.80 22.50 -0.46
N TYR A 411 33.40 22.35 -1.72
CA TYR A 411 31.99 22.39 -2.13
C TYR A 411 31.19 21.29 -1.43
N LEU A 412 31.71 20.06 -1.39
CA LEU A 412 31.10 18.93 -0.70
C LEU A 412 30.87 19.25 0.79
N LEU A 413 31.88 19.77 1.48
CA LEU A 413 31.84 19.97 2.94
C LEU A 413 31.00 21.17 3.39
N PHE A 414 30.92 22.24 2.59
CA PHE A 414 30.34 23.52 3.04
C PHE A 414 29.12 23.98 2.23
N ILE A 415 28.91 23.49 1.02
CA ILE A 415 27.86 24.00 0.10
C ILE A 415 26.87 22.90 -0.28
N SER A 416 27.37 21.68 -0.52
CA SER A 416 26.56 20.55 -0.94
C SER A 416 25.61 20.10 0.16
N ASN A 417 24.39 19.75 -0.23
CA ASN A 417 23.47 18.98 0.60
C ASN A 417 23.07 17.70 -0.16
N PRO A 418 23.87 16.63 -0.05
CA PRO A 418 23.63 15.38 -0.79
C PRO A 418 22.27 14.76 -0.47
N ASN A 419 21.67 15.09 0.68
CA ASN A 419 20.40 14.50 1.05
C ASN A 419 19.18 15.18 0.38
N GLN A 420 19.35 16.40 -0.14
CA GLN A 420 18.28 17.14 -0.82
C GLN A 420 18.53 17.28 -2.33
N SER A 421 19.80 17.23 -2.76
CA SER A 421 20.21 17.37 -4.15
C SER A 421 20.53 16.01 -4.77
N THR A 422 19.61 15.48 -5.59
CA THR A 422 19.81 14.21 -6.31
C THR A 422 21.06 14.24 -7.18
N LEU A 423 21.39 15.41 -7.75
CA LEU A 423 22.57 15.61 -8.58
C LEU A 423 23.85 15.44 -7.76
N ASP A 424 23.93 16.06 -6.58
CA ASP A 424 25.09 15.93 -5.70
C ASP A 424 25.24 14.50 -5.18
N LEU A 425 24.15 13.88 -4.71
CA LEU A 425 24.16 12.49 -4.27
C LEU A 425 24.71 11.56 -5.37
N SER A 426 24.19 11.71 -6.59
CA SER A 426 24.58 10.88 -7.73
C SER A 426 26.04 11.12 -8.13
N LEU A 427 26.48 12.38 -8.17
CA LEU A 427 27.87 12.73 -8.50
C LEU A 427 28.83 12.11 -7.49
N TYR A 428 28.58 12.28 -6.19
CA TYR A 428 29.47 11.76 -5.15
C TYR A 428 29.44 10.23 -5.05
N ALA A 429 28.29 9.60 -5.29
CA ALA A 429 28.20 8.15 -5.37
C ALA A 429 29.01 7.58 -6.54
N ILE A 430 28.99 8.24 -7.71
CA ILE A 430 29.71 7.78 -8.91
C ILE A 430 31.22 8.10 -8.84
N VAL A 431 31.62 9.13 -8.09
CA VAL A 431 33.03 9.55 -8.02
C VAL A 431 33.73 9.03 -6.77
N ILE A 432 33.22 9.32 -5.57
CA ILE A 432 33.93 9.06 -4.30
C ILE A 432 34.01 7.56 -4.01
N ILE A 433 32.89 6.83 -4.14
CA ILE A 433 32.84 5.40 -3.80
C ILE A 433 33.78 4.60 -4.71
N PRO A 434 33.72 4.73 -6.06
CA PRO A 434 34.66 4.04 -6.93
C PRO A 434 36.12 4.46 -6.71
N LEU A 435 36.39 5.74 -6.43
CA LEU A 435 37.74 6.20 -6.12
C LEU A 435 38.28 5.55 -4.83
N PHE A 436 37.44 5.43 -3.80
CA PHE A 436 37.79 4.76 -2.55
C PHE A 436 38.01 3.25 -2.77
N VAL A 437 37.13 2.58 -3.52
CA VAL A 437 37.29 1.16 -3.90
C VAL A 437 38.58 0.94 -4.70
N PHE A 438 38.90 1.85 -5.62
CA PHE A 438 40.14 1.79 -6.39
C PHE A 438 41.38 1.94 -5.47
N ALA A 439 41.31 2.81 -4.47
CA ALA A 439 42.37 2.93 -3.45
C ALA A 439 42.53 1.64 -2.62
N ILE A 440 41.44 0.94 -2.30
CA ILE A 440 41.46 -0.39 -1.66
C ILE A 440 42.19 -1.40 -2.55
N LEU A 441 41.79 -1.53 -3.82
CA LEU A 441 42.38 -2.49 -4.76
C LEU A 441 43.87 -2.24 -4.98
N ILE A 442 44.28 -0.98 -5.18
CA ILE A 442 45.69 -0.61 -5.32
C ILE A 442 46.48 -0.99 -4.06
N THR A 443 45.91 -0.76 -2.88
CA THR A 443 46.61 -1.01 -1.62
C THR A 443 46.73 -2.51 -1.36
N LEU A 444 45.68 -3.29 -1.58
CA LEU A 444 45.73 -4.75 -1.51
C LEU A 444 46.75 -5.34 -2.48
N GLY A 445 46.76 -4.88 -3.74
CA GLY A 445 47.74 -5.32 -4.73
C GLY A 445 49.20 -5.04 -4.30
N ARG A 446 49.46 -3.90 -3.65
CA ARG A 446 50.79 -3.57 -3.10
C ARG A 446 51.16 -4.42 -1.90
N VAL A 447 50.24 -4.61 -0.95
CA VAL A 447 50.48 -5.37 0.28
C VAL A 447 50.69 -6.86 0.00
N LEU A 448 49.94 -7.44 -0.94
CA LEU A 448 50.05 -8.84 -1.36
C LEU A 448 51.25 -9.11 -2.28
N SER A 449 51.94 -8.07 -2.75
CA SER A 449 53.13 -8.22 -3.60
C SER A 449 54.34 -8.74 -2.81
N LYS A 450 55.22 -9.49 -3.49
CA LYS A 450 56.49 -9.97 -2.90
C LYS A 450 57.43 -8.82 -2.46
N LYS A 451 57.19 -7.59 -2.91
CA LYS A 451 57.98 -6.38 -2.61
C LYS A 451 57.25 -5.43 -1.66
N ARG A 452 56.47 -5.96 -0.71
CA ARG A 452 55.72 -5.16 0.28
C ARG A 452 56.64 -4.20 1.04
N LYS A 453 56.24 -2.93 1.18
CA LYS A 453 56.91 -1.95 2.03
C LYS A 453 56.08 -1.73 3.29
N VAL A 454 56.74 -1.38 4.41
CA VAL A 454 56.05 -1.05 5.68
C VAL A 454 55.02 0.07 5.50
N ILE A 455 55.27 1.00 4.58
CA ILE A 455 54.35 2.09 4.25
C ILE A 455 53.04 1.60 3.60
N ASP A 456 53.06 0.46 2.91
CA ASP A 456 51.84 -0.12 2.33
C ASP A 456 50.92 -0.73 3.42
N ILE A 457 51.51 -1.18 4.55
CA ILE A 457 50.75 -1.61 5.73
C ILE A 457 50.06 -0.41 6.40
N ALA A 458 50.75 0.74 6.49
CA ALA A 458 50.14 1.98 7.00
C ALA A 458 48.95 2.44 6.14
N ALA A 459 49.06 2.35 4.81
CA ALA A 459 47.93 2.62 3.90
C ALA A 459 46.76 1.65 4.12
N LEU A 460 47.04 0.37 4.38
CA LEU A 460 45.99 -0.62 4.67
C LEU A 460 45.27 -0.30 5.98
N ILE A 461 46.01 0.05 7.04
CA ILE A 461 45.42 0.45 8.34
C ILE A 461 44.53 1.69 8.17
N LEU A 462 45.01 2.70 7.41
CA LEU A 462 44.23 3.90 7.12
C LEU A 462 42.90 3.58 6.44
N ILE A 463 42.93 2.72 5.42
CA ILE A 463 41.74 2.25 4.70
C ILE A 463 40.78 1.48 5.61
N VAL A 464 41.31 0.59 6.45
CA VAL A 464 40.51 -0.19 7.41
C VAL A 464 39.81 0.73 8.41
N PHE A 465 40.53 1.70 9.00
CA PHE A 465 39.95 2.66 9.93
C PHE A 465 38.90 3.54 9.27
N ALA A 466 39.15 4.04 8.06
CA ALA A 466 38.15 4.78 7.31
C ALA A 466 36.90 3.93 7.02
N SER A 467 37.07 2.64 6.70
CA SER A 467 35.97 1.73 6.40
C SER A 467 35.12 1.38 7.65
N ILE A 468 35.72 1.38 8.83
CA ILE A 468 35.04 1.11 10.10
C ILE A 468 34.31 2.36 10.64
N LEU A 469 34.82 3.56 10.35
CA LEU A 469 34.31 4.82 10.90
C LEU A 469 32.78 5.03 10.75
N PRO A 470 32.12 4.71 9.61
CA PRO A 470 30.66 4.84 9.47
C PRO A 470 29.85 4.01 10.47
N PHE A 471 30.42 2.92 10.99
CA PHE A 471 29.75 1.99 11.90
C PHE A 471 30.02 2.29 13.37
N VAL A 472 30.94 3.22 13.68
CA VAL A 472 31.20 3.65 15.05
C VAL A 472 30.09 4.60 15.49
N LYS A 473 29.47 4.31 16.64
CA LYS A 473 28.39 5.15 17.21
C LYS A 473 28.88 6.59 17.41
N LEU A 474 28.21 7.55 16.77
CA LEU A 474 28.51 8.98 16.88
C LEU A 474 28.09 9.49 18.26
N TYR A 475 26.84 9.20 18.65
CA TYR A 475 26.32 9.45 19.99
C TYR A 475 25.88 8.13 20.62
N LYS A 476 26.26 7.93 21.89
CA LYS A 476 25.83 6.79 22.70
C LYS A 476 24.86 7.31 23.76
N ASN A 477 23.66 6.74 23.80
CA ASN A 477 22.61 7.03 24.78
C ASN A 477 22.30 8.52 24.90
N VAL A 478 21.63 9.11 23.89
CA VAL A 478 21.16 10.50 23.91
C VAL A 478 19.86 10.55 24.71
N PRO A 479 19.82 10.93 26.01
CA PRO A 479 18.63 10.73 26.84
C PRO A 479 17.39 11.44 26.30
N GLU A 480 17.58 12.53 25.55
CA GLU A 480 16.53 13.29 24.86
C GLU A 480 15.80 12.47 23.77
N LEU A 481 16.35 11.34 23.33
CA LEU A 481 15.76 10.41 22.37
C LEU A 481 15.04 9.21 23.02
N SER A 482 15.01 9.11 24.34
CA SER A 482 14.21 8.09 25.02
C SER A 482 12.72 8.28 24.68
N MET A 483 12.00 7.18 24.48
CA MET A 483 10.57 7.20 24.16
C MET A 483 9.76 7.91 25.25
N GLU A 484 10.19 7.82 26.51
CA GLU A 484 9.58 8.52 27.64
C GLU A 484 9.60 10.06 27.52
N LYS A 485 10.51 10.62 26.73
CA LYS A 485 10.60 12.06 26.50
C LYS A 485 9.59 12.57 25.47
N PHE A 486 8.83 11.68 24.85
CA PHE A 486 7.80 12.00 23.87
C PHE A 486 6.43 11.46 24.32
N PRO A 487 5.83 12.01 25.39
CA PRO A 487 4.51 11.56 25.85
C PRO A 487 3.42 11.75 24.77
N GLU A 488 3.51 12.82 23.98
CA GLU A 488 2.61 13.11 22.85
C GLU A 488 2.62 12.00 21.78
N PHE A 489 3.75 11.29 21.62
CA PHE A 489 3.86 10.22 20.63
C PHE A 489 2.88 9.07 20.90
N TYR A 490 2.59 8.77 22.17
CA TYR A 490 1.66 7.69 22.56
C TYR A 490 0.21 8.00 22.19
N GLU A 491 -0.14 9.28 22.04
CA GLU A 491 -1.46 9.73 21.57
C GLU A 491 -1.53 9.85 20.03
N SER A 492 -0.41 9.65 19.34
CA SER A 492 -0.33 9.76 17.88
C SER A 492 -0.89 8.54 17.17
N ILE A 493 -1.37 8.75 15.95
CA ILE A 493 -1.82 7.67 15.04
C ILE A 493 -0.71 6.66 14.69
N TYR A 494 0.55 7.02 14.90
CA TYR A 494 1.71 6.19 14.57
C TYR A 494 2.13 5.28 15.71
N TYR A 495 1.63 5.49 16.92
CA TYR A 495 1.88 4.59 18.05
C TYR A 495 1.22 3.23 17.83
N ASP A 496 -0.06 3.18 17.44
CA ASP A 496 -0.72 1.92 17.11
C ASP A 496 -0.08 1.23 15.91
N THR A 497 0.40 2.01 14.94
CA THR A 497 1.16 1.48 13.80
C THR A 497 2.49 0.86 14.25
N LEU A 498 3.15 1.44 15.27
CA LEU A 498 4.35 0.85 15.88
C LEU A 498 4.05 -0.52 16.49
N LYS A 499 2.95 -0.63 17.27
CA LYS A 499 2.55 -1.89 17.91
C LYS A 499 2.23 -2.97 16.89
N GLU A 500 1.47 -2.63 15.85
CA GLU A 500 1.16 -3.50 14.73
C GLU A 500 2.44 -4.05 14.08
N ASP A 501 3.39 -3.17 13.79
CA ASP A 501 4.63 -3.55 13.14
C ASP A 501 5.57 -4.37 14.04
N LEU A 502 5.59 -4.11 15.35
CA LEU A 502 6.50 -4.77 16.29
C LEU A 502 6.01 -6.15 16.72
N PHE A 503 4.75 -6.28 17.17
CA PHE A 503 4.28 -7.51 17.79
C PHE A 503 2.80 -7.86 17.57
N VAL A 504 1.91 -6.90 17.29
CA VAL A 504 0.47 -7.19 17.17
C VAL A 504 0.12 -7.85 15.84
N SER A 505 0.64 -7.33 14.72
CA SER A 505 0.23 -7.79 13.39
C SER A 505 0.63 -9.26 13.18
N PRO A 506 -0.19 -10.05 12.48
CA PRO A 506 0.19 -11.38 12.02
C PRO A 506 1.42 -11.38 11.11
N ASN A 507 1.86 -10.23 10.59
CA ASN A 507 3.06 -10.14 9.74
C ASN A 507 4.27 -9.53 10.46
N SER A 508 4.16 -9.17 11.74
CA SER A 508 5.30 -8.74 12.54
C SER A 508 6.29 -9.89 12.74
N LEU A 509 7.59 -9.59 12.76
CA LEU A 509 8.64 -10.61 12.93
C LEU A 509 8.49 -11.35 14.26
N PHE A 510 8.13 -10.63 15.33
CA PHE A 510 7.87 -11.22 16.64
C PHE A 510 6.72 -12.23 16.57
N ASN A 511 5.56 -11.84 16.03
CA ASN A 511 4.40 -12.74 15.91
C ASN A 511 4.65 -13.92 14.97
N ILE A 512 5.48 -13.76 13.93
CA ILE A 512 5.93 -14.87 13.08
C ILE A 512 6.69 -15.92 13.91
N GLU A 513 7.67 -15.51 14.71
CA GLU A 513 8.43 -16.46 15.53
C GLU A 513 7.59 -17.02 16.70
N VAL A 514 6.68 -16.23 17.30
CA VAL A 514 5.72 -16.72 18.31
C VAL A 514 4.77 -17.77 17.73
N ARG A 515 4.24 -17.58 16.52
CA ARG A 515 3.38 -18.59 15.87
C ARG A 515 4.16 -19.85 15.52
N LYS A 516 5.43 -19.72 15.14
CA LYS A 516 6.31 -20.86 14.91
C LYS A 516 6.62 -21.61 16.20
N LEU A 517 6.84 -20.90 17.30
CA LEU A 517 7.03 -21.46 18.64
C LEU A 517 5.79 -22.27 19.06
N THR A 518 4.61 -21.64 19.04
CA THR A 518 3.34 -22.29 19.40
C THR A 518 3.01 -23.47 18.47
N SER A 519 3.33 -23.37 17.18
CA SER A 519 3.20 -24.49 16.23
C SER A 519 4.13 -25.66 16.56
N LEU A 520 5.38 -25.40 16.97
CA LEU A 520 6.32 -26.45 17.36
C LEU A 520 5.87 -27.16 18.64
N ILE A 521 5.41 -26.41 19.65
CA ILE A 521 4.85 -26.98 20.88
C ILE A 521 3.64 -27.86 20.55
N SER A 522 2.72 -27.34 19.74
CA SER A 522 1.51 -28.07 19.35
C SER A 522 1.84 -29.32 18.52
N ALA A 523 2.82 -29.25 17.62
CA ALA A 523 3.27 -30.38 16.82
C ALA A 523 3.87 -31.49 17.69
N GLU A 524 4.75 -31.13 18.63
CA GLU A 524 5.37 -32.09 19.55
C GLU A 524 4.33 -32.79 20.43
N LEU A 525 3.40 -32.02 21.00
CA LEU A 525 2.32 -32.57 21.82
C LEU A 525 1.38 -33.47 21.02
N ASN A 526 1.07 -33.11 19.77
CA ASN A 526 0.24 -33.94 18.90
C ASN A 526 0.95 -35.23 18.49
N GLU A 527 2.27 -35.18 18.23
CA GLU A 527 3.06 -36.38 17.90
C GLU A 527 3.17 -37.32 19.10
N LEU A 528 3.34 -36.77 20.30
CA LEU A 528 3.32 -37.52 21.56
C LEU A 528 1.94 -38.16 21.80
N LYS A 529 0.86 -37.36 21.69
CA LYS A 529 -0.53 -37.84 21.84
C LYS A 529 -0.84 -38.95 20.82
N ARG A 530 -0.40 -38.81 19.56
CA ARG A 530 -0.57 -39.83 18.52
C ARG A 530 0.17 -41.12 18.86
N SER A 531 1.39 -41.02 19.37
CA SER A 531 2.19 -42.18 19.76
C SER A 531 1.49 -42.99 20.87
N TYR A 532 0.93 -42.31 21.88
CA TYR A 532 0.21 -42.97 22.97
C TYR A 532 -1.21 -43.43 22.61
N ARG A 533 -1.95 -42.69 21.78
CA ARG A 533 -3.37 -42.96 21.50
C ARG A 533 -3.62 -43.80 20.26
N VAL A 534 -2.68 -43.84 19.33
CA VAL A 534 -2.86 -44.50 18.03
C VAL A 534 -1.81 -45.58 17.84
N VAL A 535 -0.53 -45.25 17.92
CA VAL A 535 0.55 -46.19 17.58
C VAL A 535 0.58 -47.37 18.56
N ILE A 536 0.64 -47.09 19.87
CA ILE A 536 0.63 -48.14 20.90
C ILE A 536 -0.69 -48.92 20.88
N PRO A 537 -1.88 -48.29 20.91
CA PRO A 537 -3.14 -49.03 20.96
C PRO A 537 -3.43 -49.83 19.70
N ASN A 538 -3.05 -49.37 18.50
CA ASN A 538 -3.24 -50.17 17.28
C ASN A 538 -2.46 -51.48 17.34
N MET A 539 -1.19 -51.44 17.76
CA MET A 539 -0.40 -52.65 17.95
C MET A 539 -1.05 -53.57 19.01
N LEU A 540 -1.50 -53.02 20.14
CA LEU A 540 -2.16 -53.80 21.18
C LEU A 540 -3.48 -54.41 20.69
N ASN A 541 -4.28 -53.67 19.92
CA ASN A 541 -5.53 -54.13 19.33
C ASN A 541 -5.30 -55.21 18.27
N ASP A 542 -4.27 -55.07 17.44
CA ASP A 542 -3.88 -56.09 16.46
C ASP A 542 -3.46 -57.38 17.18
N LEU A 543 -2.72 -57.26 18.28
CA LEU A 543 -2.39 -58.38 19.16
C LEU A 543 -3.67 -59.02 19.74
N ALA A 544 -4.57 -58.24 20.33
CA ALA A 544 -5.83 -58.76 20.89
C ALA A 544 -6.72 -59.44 19.84
N LYS A 545 -6.85 -58.86 18.65
CA LYS A 545 -7.68 -59.39 17.57
C LYS A 545 -7.15 -60.74 17.07
N ASN A 546 -5.83 -60.88 17.01
CA ASN A 546 -5.21 -62.08 16.45
C ASN A 546 -4.91 -63.18 17.48
N THR A 547 -5.01 -62.93 18.79
CA THR A 547 -4.60 -63.89 19.84
C THR A 547 -5.57 -64.01 21.02
N GLU A 548 -6.79 -63.46 20.93
CA GLU A 548 -7.75 -63.33 22.04
C GLU A 548 -7.20 -62.65 23.32
N THR A 549 -6.09 -61.91 23.19
CA THR A 549 -5.42 -61.26 24.34
C THR A 549 -6.35 -60.25 25.00
N LYS A 550 -6.47 -60.34 26.33
CA LYS A 550 -7.28 -59.41 27.15
C LYS A 550 -6.37 -58.40 27.86
N PHE A 551 -6.76 -57.13 27.77
CA PHE A 551 -6.13 -56.04 28.51
C PHE A 551 -6.99 -55.67 29.71
N SER A 552 -6.40 -55.67 30.90
CA SER A 552 -7.06 -55.20 32.12
C SER A 552 -6.17 -54.22 32.87
N VAL A 553 -6.76 -53.22 33.51
CA VAL A 553 -6.03 -52.29 34.36
C VAL A 553 -6.31 -52.66 35.81
N SER A 554 -5.26 -52.95 36.58
CA SER A 554 -5.36 -53.23 38.01
C SER A 554 -4.48 -52.23 38.77
N GLY A 555 -5.12 -51.25 39.42
CA GLY A 555 -4.44 -50.12 40.04
C GLY A 555 -3.67 -49.30 39.00
N THR A 556 -2.35 -49.21 39.15
CA THR A 556 -1.44 -48.50 38.23
C THR A 556 -0.79 -49.39 37.16
N ARG A 557 -1.13 -50.68 37.10
CA ARG A 557 -0.52 -51.64 36.18
C ARG A 557 -1.48 -52.04 35.06
N LEU A 558 -1.02 -51.92 33.82
CA LEU A 558 -1.64 -52.57 32.67
C LEU A 558 -1.24 -54.05 32.67
N ARG A 559 -2.23 -54.94 32.76
CA ARG A 559 -2.04 -56.39 32.73
C ARG A 559 -2.51 -56.92 31.39
N VAL A 560 -1.58 -57.55 30.67
CA VAL A 560 -1.83 -58.26 29.42
C VAL A 560 -2.02 -59.74 29.76
N THR A 561 -3.15 -60.32 29.41
CA THR A 561 -3.45 -61.75 29.60
C THR A 561 -3.60 -62.40 28.24
N MET A 562 -2.60 -63.19 27.87
CA MET A 562 -2.57 -63.95 26.61
C MET A 562 -2.96 -65.41 26.89
N PRO A 563 -3.63 -66.10 25.96
CA PRO A 563 -3.91 -67.52 26.09
C PRO A 563 -2.62 -68.36 26.08
N ALA A 564 -2.69 -69.59 26.59
CA ALA A 564 -1.54 -70.49 26.63
C ALA A 564 -1.06 -70.92 25.23
N PHE A 565 -1.94 -70.90 24.23
CA PHE A 565 -1.64 -71.22 22.84
C PHE A 565 -2.67 -70.57 21.90
N ASP A 566 -2.21 -70.02 20.77
CA ASP A 566 -3.00 -69.48 19.67
C ASP A 566 -2.21 -69.71 18.35
N GLU A 567 -2.88 -69.93 17.20
CA GLU A 567 -2.22 -70.15 15.90
C GLU A 567 -1.28 -68.99 15.53
N TYR A 568 -1.67 -67.75 15.86
CA TYR A 568 -0.86 -66.56 15.63
C TYR A 568 0.43 -66.55 16.47
N LEU A 569 0.42 -67.21 17.64
CA LEU A 569 1.59 -67.35 18.52
C LEU A 569 2.47 -68.54 18.14
N SER A 570 2.10 -69.32 17.12
CA SER A 570 2.91 -70.43 16.63
C SER A 570 4.25 -69.93 16.05
N ILE A 571 5.27 -70.78 16.15
CA ILE A 571 6.60 -70.48 15.59
C ILE A 571 6.55 -70.28 14.07
N GLU A 572 5.59 -70.89 13.37
CA GLU A 572 5.41 -70.73 11.92
C GLU A 572 4.97 -69.31 11.52
N LYS A 573 4.36 -68.55 12.45
CA LYS A 573 3.96 -67.16 12.24
C LYS A 573 5.02 -66.14 12.69
N GLU A 574 6.23 -66.59 13.01
CA GLU A 574 7.35 -65.74 13.42
C GLU A 574 7.55 -64.47 12.58
N PRO A 575 7.62 -64.55 11.23
CA PRO A 575 7.81 -63.35 10.42
C PRO A 575 6.72 -62.29 10.62
N THR A 576 5.50 -62.71 10.97
CA THR A 576 4.34 -61.82 11.11
C THR A 576 4.39 -61.04 12.41
N TYR A 577 4.62 -61.71 13.56
CA TYR A 577 4.72 -60.98 14.82
C TYR A 577 6.02 -60.18 14.92
N ILE A 578 7.13 -60.66 14.33
CA ILE A 578 8.38 -59.87 14.22
C ILE A 578 8.13 -58.59 13.43
N SER A 579 7.48 -58.65 12.27
CA SER A 579 7.16 -57.45 11.47
C SER A 579 6.38 -56.40 12.26
N ASN A 580 5.40 -56.81 13.07
CA ASN A 580 4.60 -55.89 13.88
C ASN A 580 5.45 -55.16 14.94
N PHE A 581 6.38 -55.86 15.60
CA PHE A 581 7.31 -55.25 16.56
C PHE A 581 8.38 -54.39 15.86
N GLU A 582 8.82 -54.77 14.66
CA GLU A 582 9.73 -53.95 13.85
C GLU A 582 9.07 -52.64 13.42
N ASP A 583 7.81 -52.67 13.01
CA ASP A 583 7.07 -51.48 12.60
C ASP A 583 6.81 -50.54 13.79
N LEU A 584 6.51 -51.08 14.97
CA LEU A 584 6.48 -50.31 16.22
C LEU A 584 7.85 -49.68 16.51
N GLN A 585 8.94 -50.45 16.37
CA GLN A 585 10.29 -49.96 16.59
C GLN A 585 10.62 -48.82 15.62
N LYS A 586 10.25 -48.94 14.33
CA LYS A 586 10.41 -47.87 13.33
C LYS A 586 9.61 -46.64 13.71
N ALA A 587 8.37 -46.80 14.16
CA ALA A 587 7.51 -45.69 14.60
C ALA A 587 8.12 -44.94 15.79
N PHE A 588 8.62 -45.65 16.82
CA PHE A 588 9.30 -45.02 17.94
C PHE A 588 10.63 -44.39 17.57
N LYS A 589 11.44 -45.02 16.70
CA LYS A 589 12.66 -44.40 16.17
C LYS A 589 12.36 -43.10 15.41
N SER A 590 11.28 -43.09 14.61
CA SER A 590 10.84 -41.88 13.91
C SER A 590 10.38 -40.81 14.89
N PHE A 591 9.56 -41.16 15.88
CA PHE A 591 9.13 -40.24 16.93
C PHE A 591 10.31 -39.63 17.67
N VAL A 592 11.26 -40.44 18.15
CA VAL A 592 12.45 -39.94 18.87
C VAL A 592 13.29 -39.02 17.99
N ARG A 593 13.45 -39.34 16.70
CA ARG A 593 14.16 -38.49 15.75
C ARG A 593 13.46 -37.15 15.54
N ASN A 594 12.14 -37.18 15.34
CA ASN A 594 11.33 -35.99 15.14
C ASN A 594 11.31 -35.12 16.40
N SER A 595 11.09 -35.72 17.58
CA SER A 595 11.11 -35.04 18.88
C SER A 595 12.44 -34.34 19.16
N LYS A 596 13.58 -35.01 18.90
CA LYS A 596 14.90 -34.35 19.00
C LYS A 596 15.06 -33.17 18.03
N SER A 597 14.55 -33.31 16.81
CA SER A 597 14.56 -32.22 15.82
C SER A 597 13.67 -31.06 16.27
N ASN A 598 12.44 -31.34 16.70
CA ASN A 598 11.47 -30.37 17.18
C ASN A 598 11.99 -29.63 18.41
N PHE A 599 12.60 -30.33 19.37
CA PHE A 599 13.19 -29.74 20.57
C PHE A 599 14.37 -28.80 20.25
N SER A 600 15.25 -29.21 19.34
CA SER A 600 16.35 -28.35 18.87
C SER A 600 15.82 -27.09 18.17
N GLN A 601 14.79 -27.24 17.33
CA GLN A 601 14.12 -26.11 16.68
C GLN A 601 13.40 -25.22 17.70
N TYR A 602 12.73 -25.80 18.70
CA TYR A 602 12.07 -25.09 19.79
C TYR A 602 13.04 -24.20 20.53
N ASN A 603 14.18 -24.72 21.00
CA ASN A 603 15.17 -23.91 21.73
C ASN A 603 15.73 -22.77 20.88
N LYS A 604 15.95 -23.02 19.58
CA LYS A 604 16.40 -21.96 18.66
C LYS A 604 15.35 -20.87 18.48
N VAL A 605 14.08 -21.24 18.32
CA VAL A 605 12.98 -20.28 18.13
C VAL A 605 12.70 -19.54 19.43
N LEU A 606 12.67 -20.23 20.56
CA LEU A 606 12.50 -19.63 21.88
C LEU A 606 13.58 -18.57 22.14
N ASN A 607 14.85 -18.92 21.95
CA ASN A 607 15.94 -17.96 22.10
C ASN A 607 15.79 -16.76 21.16
N ASN A 608 15.30 -16.95 19.93
CA ASN A 608 15.02 -15.81 19.04
C ASN A 608 13.89 -14.92 19.59
N VAL A 609 12.83 -15.51 20.12
CA VAL A 609 11.69 -14.78 20.73
C VAL A 609 12.15 -14.02 21.97
N GLU A 610 12.96 -14.65 22.84
CA GLU A 610 13.55 -14.03 24.03
C GLU A 610 14.39 -12.80 23.65
N ASN A 611 15.34 -12.95 22.70
CA ASN A 611 16.17 -11.82 22.26
C ASN A 611 15.34 -10.68 21.64
N MET A 612 14.29 -11.00 20.87
CA MET A 612 13.40 -9.97 20.29
C MET A 612 12.55 -9.28 21.38
N ALA A 613 12.08 -10.03 22.38
CA ALA A 613 11.33 -9.48 23.50
C ALA A 613 12.21 -8.54 24.34
N GLU A 614 13.45 -8.93 24.62
CA GLU A 614 14.46 -8.11 25.29
C GLU A 614 14.68 -6.80 24.52
N GLU A 615 14.91 -6.86 23.19
CA GLU A 615 15.10 -5.67 22.36
C GLU A 615 13.88 -4.73 22.37
N ILE A 616 12.65 -5.27 22.38
CA ILE A 616 11.42 -4.47 22.49
C ILE A 616 11.42 -3.71 23.82
N VAL A 617 11.59 -4.41 24.95
CA VAL A 617 11.52 -3.81 26.29
C VAL A 617 12.66 -2.83 26.55
N LEU A 618 13.85 -3.09 26.01
CA LEU A 618 15.05 -2.27 26.20
C LEU A 618 14.87 -0.82 25.72
N TYR A 619 14.18 -0.62 24.59
CA TYR A 619 13.96 0.70 23.99
C TYR A 619 12.54 1.25 24.20
N ALA A 620 11.57 0.40 24.50
CA ALA A 620 10.18 0.80 24.77
C ALA A 620 10.09 1.66 26.03
N GLY A 621 9.30 2.74 25.97
CA GLY A 621 8.86 3.42 27.19
C GLY A 621 7.67 2.71 27.84
N GLU A 622 7.35 3.09 29.06
CA GLU A 622 6.38 2.39 29.93
C GLU A 622 5.04 2.00 29.25
N PRO A 623 4.35 2.87 28.48
CA PRO A 623 3.11 2.47 27.82
C PRO A 623 3.29 1.32 26.81
N LEU A 624 4.41 1.29 26.08
CA LEU A 624 4.68 0.24 25.09
C LEU A 624 5.09 -1.07 25.76
N ARG A 625 5.77 -1.01 26.92
CA ARG A 625 6.09 -2.18 27.74
C ARG A 625 4.81 -2.84 28.26
N ALA A 626 3.90 -2.04 28.83
CA ALA A 626 2.60 -2.53 29.29
C ALA A 626 1.76 -3.15 28.16
N ASP A 627 1.67 -2.48 27.00
CA ASP A 627 0.96 -3.00 25.82
C ASP A 627 1.58 -4.33 25.32
N PHE A 628 2.90 -4.49 25.45
CA PHE A 628 3.61 -5.72 25.07
C PHE A 628 3.36 -6.86 26.05
N GLU A 629 3.39 -6.60 27.36
CA GLU A 629 3.06 -7.58 28.39
C GLU A 629 1.61 -8.08 28.24
N GLU A 630 0.65 -7.17 28.03
CA GLU A 630 -0.76 -7.53 27.78
C GLU A 630 -0.88 -8.41 26.52
N TYR A 631 -0.12 -8.09 25.46
CA TYR A 631 -0.10 -8.90 24.24
C TYR A 631 0.43 -10.31 24.49
N LEU A 632 1.50 -10.47 25.27
CA LEU A 632 2.06 -11.79 25.61
C LEU A 632 1.06 -12.63 26.42
N GLU A 633 0.45 -12.03 27.45
CA GLU A 633 -0.54 -12.70 28.29
C GLU A 633 -1.75 -13.16 27.46
N LYS A 634 -2.27 -12.28 26.60
CA LYS A 634 -3.43 -12.59 25.76
C LYS A 634 -3.12 -13.65 24.70
N THR A 635 -1.94 -13.62 24.11
CA THR A 635 -1.58 -14.49 22.97
C THR A 635 -1.11 -15.87 23.43
N LEU A 636 -0.30 -15.92 24.47
CA LEU A 636 0.32 -17.15 24.96
C LEU A 636 -0.38 -17.69 26.21
N GLY A 637 -0.87 -16.83 27.10
CA GLY A 637 -1.50 -17.22 28.37
C GLY A 637 -2.82 -17.97 28.24
N ALA A 638 -3.45 -17.94 27.05
CA ALA A 638 -4.72 -18.63 26.80
C ALA A 638 -4.64 -20.17 26.86
N LYS A 639 -3.44 -20.77 26.74
CA LYS A 639 -3.28 -22.24 26.76
C LYS A 639 -2.23 -22.69 27.77
N PRO A 640 -2.57 -23.66 28.65
CA PRO A 640 -1.61 -24.22 29.61
C PRO A 640 -0.37 -24.84 28.97
N GLU A 641 -0.49 -25.30 27.71
CA GLU A 641 0.60 -25.91 26.96
C GLU A 641 1.76 -24.93 26.67
N TYR A 642 1.55 -23.61 26.81
CA TYR A 642 2.55 -22.58 26.54
C TYR A 642 3.17 -21.96 27.80
N ALA A 643 2.70 -22.33 28.99
CA ALA A 643 3.10 -21.68 30.25
C ALA A 643 4.63 -21.63 30.45
N VAL A 644 5.32 -22.75 30.22
CA VAL A 644 6.80 -22.81 30.35
C VAL A 644 7.51 -21.87 29.37
N ALA A 645 6.96 -21.68 28.17
CA ALA A 645 7.54 -20.75 27.20
C ALA A 645 7.32 -19.29 27.60
N ILE A 646 6.19 -18.98 28.23
CA ILE A 646 5.90 -17.65 28.79
C ILE A 646 6.85 -17.35 29.93
N ASP A 647 6.99 -18.26 30.89
CA ASP A 647 7.89 -18.09 32.05
C ASP A 647 9.32 -17.78 31.59
N ASN A 648 9.83 -18.48 30.56
CA ASN A 648 11.15 -18.21 30.01
C ASN A 648 11.26 -16.83 29.33
N ILE A 649 10.22 -16.40 28.61
CA ILE A 649 10.20 -15.08 27.96
C ILE A 649 10.13 -13.98 29.03
N GLU A 650 9.31 -14.14 30.07
CA GLU A 650 9.20 -13.21 31.19
C GLU A 650 10.51 -13.11 31.97
N GLU A 651 11.17 -14.24 32.24
CA GLU A 651 12.49 -14.27 32.88
C GLU A 651 13.55 -13.54 32.03
N ALA A 652 13.46 -13.64 30.70
CA ALA A 652 14.39 -12.97 29.78
C ALA A 652 14.22 -11.44 29.71
N ILE A 653 13.06 -10.89 30.08
CA ILE A 653 12.79 -9.44 29.99
C ILE A 653 12.71 -8.73 31.33
N ILE A 654 12.73 -9.46 32.45
CA ILE A 654 12.47 -8.90 33.78
C ILE A 654 13.51 -7.85 34.21
N ASP A 655 14.77 -8.04 33.84
CA ASP A 655 15.84 -7.10 34.18
C ASP A 655 15.66 -5.78 33.42
N GLU A 656 15.26 -5.86 32.15
CA GLU A 656 15.03 -4.74 31.24
C GLU A 656 13.75 -3.97 31.59
N LEU A 657 12.70 -4.65 32.06
CA LEU A 657 11.48 -4.04 32.59
C LEU A 657 11.76 -3.18 33.82
N ASN A 658 12.67 -3.65 34.70
CA ASN A 658 13.06 -2.91 35.89
C ASN A 658 14.08 -1.78 35.61
N ALA A 659 14.70 -1.78 34.43
CA ALA A 659 15.64 -0.77 34.01
C ALA A 659 14.96 0.40 33.28
N GLN A 660 15.58 1.58 33.33
CA GLN A 660 15.11 2.72 32.53
C GLN A 660 15.32 2.46 31.03
N PRO A 661 14.36 2.85 30.16
CA PRO A 661 14.49 2.69 28.72
C PRO A 661 15.76 3.34 28.17
N ILE A 662 16.48 2.59 27.35
CA ILE A 662 17.70 3.09 26.71
C ILE A 662 17.31 3.99 25.54
N ALA A 663 18.00 5.13 25.43
CA ALA A 663 17.80 6.02 24.30
C ALA A 663 18.40 5.50 22.99
N ALA A 664 17.76 5.85 21.87
CA ALA A 664 18.18 5.44 20.53
C ALA A 664 19.64 5.82 20.22
N THR A 665 20.35 4.93 19.54
CA THR A 665 21.74 5.17 19.14
C THR A 665 21.83 5.83 17.76
N ILE A 666 22.75 6.80 17.63
CA ILE A 666 22.91 7.57 16.39
C ILE A 666 24.25 7.23 15.75
N ALA A 667 24.19 6.72 14.52
CA ALA A 667 25.36 6.51 13.67
C ALA A 667 25.71 7.80 12.90
N PRO A 668 26.98 8.02 12.53
CA PRO A 668 27.42 9.26 11.87
C PRO A 668 26.74 9.51 10.54
N TYR A 669 26.44 8.48 9.75
CA TYR A 669 25.74 8.63 8.48
C TYR A 669 24.26 9.05 8.65
N LYS A 670 23.68 8.91 9.85
CA LYS A 670 22.32 9.40 10.16
C LYS A 670 22.27 10.90 10.41
N VAL A 671 23.40 11.61 10.48
CA VAL A 671 23.42 13.07 10.64
C VAL A 671 23.99 13.69 9.36
N PRO A 672 23.24 14.53 8.61
CA PRO A 672 23.65 15.05 7.31
C PRO A 672 25.08 15.59 7.27
N GLY A 673 25.44 16.42 8.26
CA GLY A 673 26.77 17.02 8.34
C GLY A 673 27.89 16.00 8.56
N PHE A 674 27.63 14.95 9.36
CA PHE A 674 28.58 13.86 9.56
C PHE A 674 28.63 12.88 8.38
N ALA A 675 27.53 12.67 7.66
CA ALA A 675 27.54 11.91 6.41
C ALA A 675 28.45 12.57 5.35
N VAL A 676 28.35 13.89 5.21
CA VAL A 676 29.24 14.68 4.34
C VAL A 676 30.71 14.60 4.80
N LEU A 677 30.97 14.64 6.11
CA LEU A 677 32.31 14.43 6.66
C LEU A 677 32.88 13.04 6.35
N LEU A 678 32.06 11.98 6.41
CA LEU A 678 32.48 10.63 6.03
C LEU A 678 32.91 10.57 4.56
N LEU A 679 32.15 11.20 3.66
CA LEU A 679 32.51 11.32 2.24
C LEU A 679 33.83 12.09 2.08
N GLY A 680 34.03 13.17 2.83
CA GLY A 680 35.29 13.91 2.88
C GLY A 680 36.47 13.03 3.33
N ILE A 681 36.29 12.20 4.36
CA ILE A 681 37.30 11.24 4.81
C ILE A 681 37.62 10.20 3.72
N PHE A 682 36.63 9.70 3.00
CA PHE A 682 36.86 8.78 1.88
C PHE A 682 37.65 9.43 0.74
N ILE A 683 37.34 10.70 0.41
CA ILE A 683 38.14 11.47 -0.53
C ILE A 683 39.58 11.59 -0.02
N LEU A 684 39.78 12.10 1.20
CA LEU A 684 41.10 12.30 1.82
C LEU A 684 41.94 11.02 1.76
N VAL A 685 41.38 9.89 2.17
CA VAL A 685 42.12 8.62 2.19
C VAL A 685 42.44 8.17 0.77
N ALA A 686 41.50 8.27 -0.17
CA ALA A 686 41.72 7.83 -1.53
C ALA A 686 42.75 8.70 -2.27
N THR A 687 42.63 10.03 -2.18
CA THR A 687 43.54 11.00 -2.80
C THR A 687 44.94 10.88 -2.21
N THR A 688 45.05 10.72 -0.89
CA THR A 688 46.32 10.54 -0.18
C THR A 688 47.03 9.26 -0.62
N VAL A 689 46.30 8.15 -0.77
CA VAL A 689 46.83 6.86 -1.20
C VAL A 689 47.27 6.87 -2.67
N ILE A 690 46.47 7.51 -3.54
CA ILE A 690 46.68 7.50 -5.00
C ILE A 690 47.72 8.55 -5.42
N PHE A 691 47.52 9.81 -5.06
CA PHE A 691 48.35 10.93 -5.54
C PHE A 691 49.63 11.13 -4.72
N LYS A 692 49.64 10.68 -3.45
CA LYS A 692 50.81 10.80 -2.54
C LYS A 692 51.35 12.22 -2.43
N ASN A 693 50.48 13.22 -2.56
CA ASN A 693 50.84 14.63 -2.47
C ASN A 693 50.52 15.16 -1.07
N PHE A 694 51.56 15.55 -0.34
CA PHE A 694 51.45 16.09 1.01
C PHE A 694 50.58 17.35 1.08
N TYR A 695 50.73 18.30 0.15
CA TYR A 695 50.00 19.57 0.21
C TYR A 695 48.50 19.42 -0.03
N LEU A 696 48.09 18.44 -0.87
CA LEU A 696 46.68 18.14 -1.09
C LEU A 696 46.07 17.48 0.16
N SER A 697 46.75 16.47 0.70
CA SER A 697 46.34 15.77 1.93
C SER A 697 46.14 16.77 3.07
N LEU A 698 47.12 17.65 3.29
CA LEU A 698 47.07 18.70 4.30
C LEU A 698 45.88 19.66 4.12
N LEU A 699 45.62 20.09 2.88
CA LEU A 699 44.49 20.97 2.57
C LEU A 699 43.15 20.28 2.87
N GLU A 700 42.98 19.05 2.42
CA GLU A 700 41.77 18.25 2.68
C GLU A 700 41.59 17.98 4.19
N GLY A 701 42.67 17.64 4.90
CA GLY A 701 42.69 17.46 6.34
C GLY A 701 42.23 18.71 7.09
N MET A 702 42.74 19.90 6.70
CA MET A 702 42.30 21.17 7.29
C MET A 702 40.82 21.45 7.03
N LEU A 703 40.34 21.23 5.79
CA LEU A 703 38.93 21.44 5.46
C LEU A 703 38.01 20.50 6.25
N ILE A 704 38.39 19.24 6.41
CA ILE A 704 37.64 18.24 7.18
C ILE A 704 37.60 18.62 8.66
N VAL A 705 38.71 19.06 9.25
CA VAL A 705 38.73 19.54 10.64
C VAL A 705 37.85 20.78 10.82
N ALA A 706 37.90 21.74 9.89
CA ALA A 706 37.04 22.92 9.94
C ALA A 706 35.55 22.56 9.86
N ALA A 707 35.18 21.66 8.95
CA ALA A 707 33.81 21.17 8.83
C ALA A 707 33.37 20.37 10.07
N PHE A 708 34.28 19.60 10.69
CA PHE A 708 34.01 18.86 11.93
C PHE A 708 33.70 19.80 13.11
N ILE A 709 34.49 20.86 13.28
CA ILE A 709 34.26 21.88 14.32
C ILE A 709 32.91 22.58 14.10
N GLY A 710 32.60 22.94 12.84
CA GLY A 710 31.32 23.55 12.50
C GLY A 710 30.12 22.67 12.86
N ASN A 711 30.21 21.36 12.60
CA ASN A 711 29.15 20.41 12.92
C ASN A 711 28.99 20.14 14.43
N ILE A 712 30.08 20.10 15.21
CA ILE A 712 30.01 19.97 16.67
C ILE A 712 29.39 21.20 17.33
N SER A 713 29.66 22.39 16.80
CA SER A 713 29.15 23.63 17.38
C SER A 713 27.63 23.77 17.26
N ASN A 714 26.99 23.00 16.37
CA ASN A 714 25.55 23.02 16.20
C ASN A 714 24.89 22.09 17.22
N LYS A 715 24.17 22.67 18.19
CA LYS A 715 23.42 21.91 19.21
C LYS A 715 22.11 21.31 18.69
N ASN A 716 21.65 21.73 17.52
CA ASN A 716 20.45 21.20 16.89
C ASN A 716 20.84 20.07 15.93
N LEU A 717 20.61 18.84 16.36
CA LEU A 717 20.80 17.66 15.53
C LEU A 717 19.59 17.47 14.63
N GLU A 718 19.87 17.36 13.33
CA GLU A 718 18.91 16.88 12.34
C GLU A 718 19.23 15.41 12.06
N ILE A 719 18.38 14.51 12.54
CA ILE A 719 18.59 13.07 12.44
C ILE A 719 17.80 12.55 11.24
N PHE A 720 18.54 12.01 10.28
CA PHE A 720 18.03 11.19 9.20
C PHE A 720 17.70 9.80 9.74
N VAL A 721 16.41 9.47 9.73
CA VAL A 721 15.94 8.15 10.17
C VAL A 721 15.97 7.17 8.99
N GLN A 722 15.27 7.50 7.91
CA GLN A 722 15.19 6.70 6.69
C GLN A 722 14.90 7.58 5.47
N ALA A 723 15.23 7.10 4.27
CA ALA A 723 14.83 7.78 3.04
C ALA A 723 13.30 7.90 2.96
N GLY A 724 12.80 9.11 2.71
CA GLY A 724 11.37 9.40 2.68
C GLY A 724 10.74 9.68 4.05
N THR A 725 11.51 9.71 5.15
CA THR A 725 11.01 10.21 6.45
C THR A 725 11.53 11.63 6.71
N PRO A 726 10.76 12.48 7.41
CA PRO A 726 11.23 13.81 7.76
C PRO A 726 12.41 13.71 8.73
N TYR A 727 13.24 14.75 8.74
CA TYR A 727 14.33 14.87 9.71
C TYR A 727 13.76 15.08 11.10
N LEU A 728 14.24 14.30 12.05
CA LEU A 728 13.95 14.53 13.46
C LEU A 728 14.89 15.63 13.97
N LYS A 729 14.34 16.78 14.34
CA LYS A 729 15.10 17.92 14.84
C LYS A 729 15.07 17.93 16.36
N LEU A 730 16.24 17.84 16.98
CA LEU A 730 16.38 17.81 18.43
C LEU A 730 17.55 18.67 18.89
N SER A 731 17.35 19.43 19.96
CA SER A 731 18.44 20.10 20.65
C SER A 731 19.06 19.13 21.65
N VAL A 732 20.32 18.79 21.46
CA VAL A 732 21.00 17.76 22.25
C VAL A 732 22.11 18.38 23.08
N ASN A 733 22.19 17.99 24.36
CA ASN A 733 23.24 18.44 25.29
C ASN A 733 24.35 17.41 25.48
N THR A 734 24.21 16.20 24.94
CA THR A 734 25.24 15.15 25.02
C THR A 734 26.38 15.38 24.03
N GLY A 735 27.61 15.14 24.49
CA GLY A 735 28.81 15.20 23.64
C GLY A 735 28.97 13.98 22.75
N ILE A 736 29.80 14.10 21.72
CA ILE A 736 30.15 13.00 20.80
C ILE A 736 30.89 11.88 21.55
N SER A 737 30.66 10.65 21.11
CA SER A 737 31.38 9.46 21.55
C SER A 737 32.91 9.63 21.48
N VAL A 738 33.59 9.39 22.59
CA VAL A 738 35.07 9.45 22.69
C VAL A 738 35.73 8.55 21.66
N TRP A 739 35.15 7.37 21.39
CA TRP A 739 35.68 6.43 20.42
C TRP A 739 35.59 6.93 18.99
N PHE A 740 34.48 7.60 18.63
CA PHE A 740 34.34 8.21 17.32
C PHE A 740 35.37 9.33 17.12
N PHE A 741 35.49 10.24 18.09
CA PHE A 741 36.45 11.34 18.06
C PHE A 741 37.90 10.84 17.92
N THR A 742 38.25 9.80 18.69
CA THR A 742 39.59 9.20 18.66
C THR A 742 39.88 8.59 17.30
N LEU A 743 38.98 7.77 16.77
CA LEU A 743 39.17 7.12 15.46
C LEU A 743 39.26 8.16 14.33
N PHE A 744 38.38 9.16 14.34
CA PHE A 744 38.39 10.27 13.38
C PHE A 744 39.73 11.01 13.38
N THR A 745 40.24 11.36 14.56
CA THR A 745 41.53 12.05 14.71
C THR A 745 42.69 11.17 14.23
N VAL A 746 42.69 9.88 14.58
CA VAL A 746 43.72 8.93 14.16
C VAL A 746 43.78 8.79 12.64
N ILE A 747 42.64 8.76 11.95
CA ILE A 747 42.59 8.67 10.48
C ILE A 747 43.29 9.87 9.84
N ILE A 748 42.97 11.09 10.27
CA ILE A 748 43.56 12.32 9.72
C ILE A 748 45.07 12.33 9.98
N VAL A 749 45.50 12.08 11.22
CA VAL A 749 46.94 12.07 11.56
C VAL A 749 47.70 11.01 10.78
N LEU A 750 47.14 9.80 10.63
CA LEU A 750 47.75 8.74 9.84
C LEU A 750 47.82 9.08 8.35
N ALA A 751 46.80 9.73 7.80
CA ALA A 751 46.80 10.21 6.41
C ALA A 751 47.96 11.20 6.18
N GLU A 752 48.13 12.18 7.06
CA GLU A 752 49.21 13.17 6.97
C GLU A 752 50.61 12.53 7.10
N ILE A 753 50.79 11.63 8.07
CA ILE A 753 52.06 10.90 8.24
C ILE A 753 52.38 10.08 7.00
N PHE A 754 51.38 9.38 6.43
CA PHE A 754 51.55 8.61 5.21
C PHE A 754 51.89 9.49 4.01
N ALA A 755 51.19 10.63 3.85
CA ALA A 755 51.42 11.56 2.77
C ALA A 755 52.83 12.17 2.85
N PHE A 756 53.26 12.60 4.03
CA PHE A 756 54.59 13.16 4.27
C PHE A 756 55.71 12.15 4.00
N THR A 757 55.59 10.93 4.53
CA THR A 757 56.59 9.88 4.34
C THR A 757 56.68 9.41 2.89
N SER A 758 55.56 9.37 2.17
CA SER A 758 55.50 9.07 0.73
C SER A 758 56.14 10.18 -0.10
N TYR A 759 55.87 11.44 0.24
CA TYR A 759 56.44 12.61 -0.43
C TYR A 759 57.97 12.69 -0.26
N LYS A 760 58.48 12.45 0.96
CA LYS A 760 59.92 12.46 1.25
C LYS A 760 60.67 11.37 0.48
N LYS A 761 60.16 10.14 0.46
CA LYS A 761 60.76 9.03 -0.31
C LYS A 761 60.73 9.27 -1.82
N GLY A 762 59.70 9.94 -2.33
CA GLY A 762 59.61 10.33 -3.74
C GLY A 762 60.68 11.33 -4.16
N ARG A 763 61.12 12.21 -3.24
CA ARG A 763 62.24 13.16 -3.44
C ARG A 763 63.63 12.54 -3.26
N GLU A 764 63.76 11.48 -2.46
CA GLU A 764 65.03 10.76 -2.27
C GLU A 764 65.33 9.77 -3.41
N SER A 765 64.35 9.48 -4.28
CA SER A 765 64.43 8.50 -5.38
C SER A 765 64.43 9.14 -6.78
N ALA A 766 64.33 10.47 -6.86
CA ALA A 766 64.34 11.29 -8.08
C ALA A 766 65.55 12.23 -8.03
#